data_AF-A0ABD1CKZ0-F1
#
_entry.id   AF-A0ABD1CKZ0-F1
#
_cell.length_a   1.000
_cell.length_b   1.000
_cell.length_c   1.000
_cell.angle_alpha   90.00
_cell.angle_beta   90.00
_cell.angle_gamma   90.00
#
_symmetry.space_group_name_H-M   'P 1'
#
loop_
_entity.id
_entity.type
_entity.pdbx_description
1 polymer ?
#
loop_
_entity_poly.entity_id
_entity_poly.type
_entity_poly.pdbx_seq_one_letter_code
_entity_poly.pdbx_strand_id
1 'polypeptide(L)'
;MSTSLAAQLQRLAVPATSALYDSRKKPSILFDAQAAAGKDREVIYDIGISGLQELVQLNPAFLQFEDTLFGKTSIDLQRSVENKELNRKLDASIRKFFFHLSPYFMLQPAHKCLEWLIRRYSIHEFNRADFVNLILPYHETLIFVRCVQVLHIAGKNDPFAWLHGVKKSGAPLAKKSIVNHAAGSLGFLRSYGEFLEQAVAELDNRANVLQAMIAFYCTTTIGVLDGADQVGENLVVAIIKTLVKGLSSKALDFTAASYMIVGHLVSKATLAKKTLEKILQRLAVQMHPSLTGNAVMLMVLILQTQQEQIGELSDAVIATIMSAKWLPQALGRVKQEGVSVVTLLRAVLGKCLSKICRQDEDLELCKRFCEGLLLEITLTEDEARVVIQSVLDSYFHKGTTAGDLPSASDDRSSSSEIISLDSDEEDFERKDECVTRWYSDFLKALENQYPAAFDRVVKRTMRGHFSQNKRNALRNVLGFLMQASYSEQDTNVFENLFHYDVDRRVDAVRYLVQNFQNISLKGEGNCDLLKDSLKERLEDDNCDVIAEVLKLDAGELVKLIGKDELITKLVKLSLKCLRDTTRWEGITPKLINLLTDKRLYSGTNLNKVIIAIYPFLFPDEDDPIGAAIAKQVLATEFSRKYNVLMLSVNKMENVDCQSLLETLEEMLGTGTHFHAIQVCFNVLLVTSSLPKEAPLPLATKVLDFALRMLSGKFKYAPSSSLSCLKKNRLPMDIHVIVTGFLIDRVQFETGHLDLTNQTNSLRLQLKIFALLVERYFSIKEEHKTVKTVYGKEISKFLKKLYPEPERRVEFLLGFYSAHLIEAAGDDSKDAVVIPPELQVRAFRLVNAMLAQICEYFLREAV
;
A
#
# COMPACT_ATOMS: atom_id res chain seq x y z
N MET A 1 40.17 -6.32 56.37
CA MET A 1 41.33 -7.07 55.84
C MET A 1 40.88 -8.51 55.64
N SER A 2 40.46 -8.91 54.44
CA SER A 2 40.15 -10.30 54.11
C SER A 2 41.47 -11.07 54.00
N THR A 3 41.65 -12.13 54.77
CA THR A 3 42.88 -12.95 54.76
C THR A 3 43.03 -13.67 53.41
N SER A 4 44.26 -13.94 52.97
CA SER A 4 44.56 -14.69 51.72
C SER A 4 43.81 -16.03 51.65
N LEU A 5 43.60 -16.67 52.81
CA LEU A 5 42.83 -17.90 52.95
C LEU A 5 41.33 -17.69 52.69
N ALA A 6 40.74 -16.58 53.14
CA ALA A 6 39.34 -16.25 52.85
C ALA A 6 39.11 -16.02 51.36
N ALA A 7 40.06 -15.37 50.67
CA ALA A 7 40.00 -15.19 49.22
C ALA A 7 40.20 -16.52 48.44
N GLN A 8 41.05 -17.42 48.96
CA GLN A 8 41.23 -18.77 48.40
C GLN A 8 40.00 -19.66 48.62
N LEU A 9 39.38 -19.61 49.79
CA LEU A 9 38.13 -20.32 50.10
C LEU A 9 36.95 -19.79 49.27
N GLN A 10 36.87 -18.47 49.05
CA GLN A 10 35.86 -17.88 48.14
C GLN A 10 36.05 -18.34 46.69
N ARG A 11 37.29 -18.54 46.24
CA ARG A 11 37.59 -19.07 44.90
C ARG A 11 37.31 -20.58 44.77
N LEU A 12 37.34 -21.32 45.88
CA LEU A 12 37.06 -22.76 45.94
C LEU A 12 35.58 -23.07 46.24
N ALA A 13 34.77 -22.06 46.59
CA ALA A 13 33.34 -22.21 46.77
C ALA A 13 32.66 -22.49 45.41
N VAL A 14 32.29 -23.75 45.20
CA VAL A 14 31.48 -24.23 44.07
C VAL A 14 30.00 -24.06 44.45
N PRO A 15 29.05 -23.86 43.51
CA PRO A 15 27.61 -23.80 43.85
C PRO A 15 27.11 -24.98 44.71
N ALA A 16 27.76 -26.14 44.58
CA ALA A 16 27.51 -27.34 45.38
C ALA A 16 27.87 -27.20 46.88
N THR A 17 28.84 -26.34 47.26
CA THR A 17 29.21 -26.12 48.67
C THR A 17 28.35 -25.07 49.37
N SER A 18 27.72 -24.14 48.63
CA SER A 18 26.75 -23.18 49.17
C SER A 18 25.40 -23.79 49.52
N ALA A 19 25.00 -24.89 48.88
CA ALA A 19 23.75 -25.61 49.18
C ALA A 19 23.73 -26.27 50.57
N LEU A 20 24.89 -26.44 51.21
CA LEU A 20 25.04 -27.12 52.50
C LEU A 20 24.88 -26.18 53.72
N TYR A 21 24.83 -24.85 53.55
CA TYR A 21 25.10 -23.92 54.66
C TYR A 21 23.98 -22.96 55.10
N ASP A 22 22.79 -22.91 54.48
CA ASP A 22 21.70 -22.08 55.05
C ASP A 22 20.28 -22.62 54.79
N SER A 23 19.83 -23.55 55.64
CA SER A 23 18.46 -24.08 55.64
C SER A 23 17.39 -23.06 56.03
N ARG A 24 17.76 -21.84 56.48
CA ARG A 24 16.85 -20.84 57.03
C ARG A 24 16.31 -19.82 56.04
N LYS A 25 16.88 -19.71 54.83
CA LYS A 25 16.43 -18.73 53.82
C LYS A 25 16.28 -19.39 52.45
N LYS A 26 15.06 -19.82 52.12
CA LYS A 26 14.73 -20.32 50.78
C LYS A 26 14.35 -19.13 49.88
N PRO A 27 14.92 -19.01 48.67
CA PRO A 27 14.60 -17.93 47.72
C PRO A 27 13.14 -18.02 47.28
N SER A 28 12.38 -16.94 47.36
CA SER A 28 10.96 -16.89 46.99
C SER A 28 10.57 -15.50 46.53
N ILE A 29 9.70 -15.42 45.51
CA ILE A 29 9.07 -14.17 45.04
C ILE A 29 7.61 -14.05 45.53
N LEU A 30 7.00 -15.15 45.95
CA LEU A 30 5.63 -15.18 46.46
C LEU A 30 5.53 -15.07 47.98
N PHE A 31 6.51 -15.62 48.70
CA PHE A 31 6.46 -15.75 50.15
C PHE A 31 7.61 -14.98 50.82
N ASP A 32 7.37 -14.51 52.05
CA ASP A 32 8.47 -14.02 52.89
C ASP A 32 9.41 -15.16 53.30
N ALA A 33 10.58 -14.83 53.84
CA ALA A 33 11.60 -15.82 54.17
C ALA A 33 11.12 -16.90 55.16
N GLN A 34 10.22 -16.55 56.09
CA GLN A 34 9.72 -17.47 57.11
C GLN A 34 8.69 -18.44 56.51
N ALA A 35 7.71 -17.90 55.79
CA ALA A 35 6.71 -18.69 55.08
C ALA A 35 7.37 -19.57 54.01
N ALA A 36 8.34 -19.06 53.26
CA ALA A 36 9.05 -19.81 52.22
C ALA A 36 9.82 -21.02 52.78
N ALA A 37 10.43 -20.90 53.97
CA ALA A 37 11.20 -21.96 54.60
C ALA A 37 10.32 -23.18 54.95
N GLY A 38 9.10 -22.93 55.43
CA GLY A 38 8.13 -23.96 55.82
C GLY A 38 7.33 -24.59 54.67
N LYS A 39 7.55 -24.21 53.41
CA LYS A 39 6.91 -24.84 52.25
C LYS A 39 7.74 -26.00 51.72
N ASP A 40 7.11 -27.17 51.65
CA ASP A 40 7.65 -28.39 51.05
C ASP A 40 7.64 -28.33 49.53
N ARG A 41 8.37 -29.26 48.88
CA ARG A 41 8.61 -29.23 47.43
C ARG A 41 7.32 -29.48 46.65
N GLU A 42 6.51 -30.39 47.14
CA GLU A 42 5.22 -30.80 46.61
C GLU A 42 4.25 -29.62 46.61
N VAL A 43 4.22 -28.85 47.70
CA VAL A 43 3.37 -27.65 47.79
C VAL A 43 3.78 -26.59 46.76
N ILE A 44 5.09 -26.36 46.58
CA ILE A 44 5.57 -25.41 45.56
C ILE A 44 5.30 -25.94 44.15
N TYR A 45 5.39 -27.25 43.94
CA TYR A 45 5.00 -27.89 42.68
C TYR A 45 3.53 -27.68 42.37
N ASP A 46 2.63 -27.93 43.33
CA ASP A 46 1.19 -27.74 43.18
C ASP A 46 0.83 -26.27 42.85
N ILE A 47 1.54 -25.31 43.46
CA ILE A 47 1.41 -23.89 43.11
C ILE A 47 1.86 -23.66 41.66
N GLY A 48 3.02 -24.19 41.27
CA GLY A 48 3.60 -24.04 39.94
C GLY A 48 2.72 -24.60 38.83
N ILE A 49 2.21 -25.83 39.01
CA ILE A 49 1.34 -26.50 38.04
C ILE A 49 -0.03 -25.83 37.95
N SER A 50 -0.59 -25.35 39.06
CA SER A 50 -1.81 -24.52 39.04
C SER A 50 -1.60 -23.25 38.20
N GLY A 51 -0.46 -22.57 38.37
CA GLY A 51 -0.10 -21.44 37.52
C GLY A 51 0.02 -21.81 36.05
N LEU A 52 0.64 -22.96 35.74
CA LEU A 52 0.78 -23.43 34.37
C LEU A 52 -0.58 -23.71 33.74
N GLN A 53 -1.49 -24.37 34.45
CA GLN A 53 -2.84 -24.68 33.96
C GLN A 53 -3.63 -23.41 33.63
N GLU A 54 -3.55 -22.38 34.47
CA GLU A 54 -4.15 -21.07 34.20
C GLU A 54 -3.51 -20.41 32.95
N LEU A 55 -2.19 -20.51 32.77
CA LEU A 55 -1.51 -20.01 31.58
C LEU A 55 -1.85 -20.79 30.31
N VAL A 56 -2.07 -22.11 30.39
CA VAL A 56 -2.50 -22.95 29.26
C VAL A 56 -3.88 -22.53 28.76
N GLN A 57 -4.78 -22.14 29.68
CA GLN A 57 -6.10 -21.60 29.29
C GLN A 57 -5.99 -20.28 28.52
N LEU A 58 -4.99 -19.44 28.84
CA LEU A 58 -4.73 -18.19 28.12
C LEU A 58 -3.98 -18.42 26.80
N ASN A 59 -3.01 -19.35 26.79
CA ASN A 59 -2.19 -19.68 25.63
C ASN A 59 -1.81 -21.18 25.65
N PRO A 60 -2.43 -22.00 24.79
CA PRO A 60 -2.16 -23.44 24.72
C PRO A 60 -0.69 -23.80 24.45
N ALA A 61 0.14 -22.87 23.96
CA ALA A 61 1.56 -23.10 23.76
C ALA A 61 2.32 -23.42 25.07
N PHE A 62 1.75 -23.14 26.25
CA PHE A 62 2.36 -23.54 27.53
C PHE A 62 2.28 -25.04 27.80
N LEU A 63 1.42 -25.79 27.11
CA LEU A 63 1.23 -27.23 27.31
C LEU A 63 2.52 -28.03 27.08
N GLN A 64 3.38 -27.55 26.16
CA GLN A 64 4.68 -28.18 25.88
C GLN A 64 5.63 -28.26 27.10
N PHE A 65 5.37 -27.47 28.14
CA PHE A 65 6.17 -27.43 29.37
C PHE A 65 5.63 -28.34 30.47
N GLU A 66 4.40 -28.86 30.32
CA GLU A 66 3.72 -29.65 31.34
C GLU A 66 4.49 -30.94 31.66
N ASP A 67 4.87 -31.72 30.65
CA ASP A 67 5.60 -32.97 30.86
C ASP A 67 7.12 -32.77 31.04
N THR A 68 7.61 -31.54 30.89
CA THR A 68 9.05 -31.22 30.97
C THR A 68 9.38 -30.45 32.25
N LEU A 69 9.27 -29.12 32.22
CA LEU A 69 9.60 -28.26 33.37
C LEU A 69 8.63 -28.43 34.55
N PHE A 70 7.44 -28.96 34.29
CA PHE A 70 6.38 -29.15 35.29
C PHE A 70 5.94 -30.61 35.42
N GLY A 71 6.74 -31.57 34.91
CA GLY A 71 6.44 -32.99 35.04
C GLY A 71 6.63 -33.46 36.47
N LYS A 72 5.86 -34.43 36.96
CA LYS A 72 5.99 -34.92 38.35
C LYS A 72 7.40 -35.42 38.69
N THR A 73 8.12 -35.97 37.71
CA THR A 73 9.52 -36.42 37.85
C THR A 73 10.49 -35.27 38.14
N SER A 74 10.11 -34.02 37.84
CA SER A 74 10.94 -32.85 38.14
C SER A 74 11.00 -32.49 39.62
N ILE A 75 10.09 -33.02 40.45
CA ILE A 75 10.04 -32.74 41.90
C ILE A 75 11.33 -33.12 42.60
N ASP A 76 11.95 -34.22 42.20
CA ASP A 76 13.17 -34.74 42.82
C ASP A 76 14.46 -34.29 42.12
N LEU A 77 14.37 -33.65 40.95
CA LEU A 77 15.50 -33.30 40.09
C LEU A 77 16.46 -32.30 40.74
N GLN A 78 17.68 -32.71 41.09
CA GLN A 78 18.69 -31.85 41.72
C GLN A 78 19.71 -31.33 40.73
N ARG A 79 19.46 -30.12 40.21
CA ARG A 79 20.26 -29.50 39.15
C ARG A 79 21.78 -29.46 39.38
N SER A 80 22.22 -29.26 40.62
CA SER A 80 23.64 -29.16 41.00
C SER A 80 24.42 -30.47 40.84
N VAL A 81 23.73 -31.62 40.81
CA VAL A 81 24.36 -32.96 40.65
C VAL A 81 24.11 -33.55 39.26
N GLU A 82 23.35 -32.87 38.41
CA GLU A 82 23.09 -33.31 37.04
C GLU A 82 24.29 -33.07 36.11
N ASN A 83 24.37 -33.86 35.04
CA ASN A 83 25.43 -33.70 34.05
C ASN A 83 25.30 -32.39 33.25
N LYS A 84 26.41 -31.95 32.64
CA LYS A 84 26.47 -30.68 31.90
C LYS A 84 25.51 -30.62 30.71
N GLU A 85 25.29 -31.75 30.04
CA GLU A 85 24.45 -31.80 28.85
C GLU A 85 22.97 -31.64 29.20
N LEU A 86 22.51 -32.30 30.27
CA LEU A 86 21.14 -32.14 30.77
C LEU A 86 20.93 -30.72 31.29
N ASN A 87 21.90 -30.15 32.00
CA ASN A 87 21.86 -28.75 32.42
C ASN A 87 21.71 -27.78 31.24
N ARG A 88 22.41 -28.02 30.12
CA ARG A 88 22.28 -27.23 28.89
C ARG A 88 20.90 -27.37 28.24
N LYS A 89 20.32 -28.57 28.23
CA LYS A 89 18.94 -28.78 27.73
C LYS A 89 17.92 -28.08 28.62
N LEU A 90 18.12 -28.11 29.93
CA LEU A 90 17.30 -27.41 30.90
C LEU A 90 17.40 -25.89 30.71
N ASP A 91 18.61 -25.34 30.50
CA ASP A 91 18.81 -23.93 30.16
C ASP A 91 18.00 -23.51 28.93
N ALA A 92 18.06 -24.31 27.87
CA ALA A 92 17.31 -24.05 26.64
C ALA A 92 15.79 -24.10 26.87
N SER A 93 15.31 -25.09 27.62
CA SER A 93 13.88 -25.24 27.94
C SER A 93 13.37 -24.08 28.79
N ILE A 94 14.13 -23.66 29.80
CA ILE A 94 13.79 -22.51 30.67
C ILE A 94 13.80 -21.21 29.87
N ARG A 95 14.79 -20.99 29.00
CA ARG A 95 14.80 -19.80 28.13
C ARG A 95 13.58 -19.77 27.23
N LYS A 96 13.23 -20.91 26.62
CA LYS A 96 12.02 -21.04 25.81
C LYS A 96 10.77 -20.68 26.62
N PHE A 97 10.66 -21.20 27.85
CA PHE A 97 9.57 -20.85 28.76
C PHE A 97 9.51 -19.34 29.02
N PHE A 98 10.64 -18.67 29.25
CA PHE A 98 10.68 -17.21 29.46
C PHE A 98 10.18 -16.43 28.24
N PHE A 99 10.48 -16.87 27.02
CA PHE A 99 9.95 -16.22 25.81
C PHE A 99 8.42 -16.27 25.77
N HIS A 100 7.82 -17.42 26.09
CA HIS A 100 6.36 -17.55 26.15
C HIS A 100 5.75 -16.83 27.36
N LEU A 101 6.46 -16.78 28.49
CA LEU A 101 6.00 -16.16 29.73
C LEU A 101 6.02 -14.63 29.68
N SER A 102 6.95 -14.05 28.91
CA SER A 102 7.20 -12.60 28.86
C SER A 102 5.94 -11.74 28.71
N PRO A 103 5.00 -12.01 27.78
CA PRO A 103 3.77 -11.23 27.65
C PRO A 103 2.81 -11.32 28.85
N TYR A 104 2.91 -12.41 29.62
CA TYR A 104 2.05 -12.71 30.77
C TYR A 104 2.73 -12.43 32.10
N PHE A 105 3.94 -11.86 32.09
CA PHE A 105 4.78 -11.74 33.28
C PHE A 105 4.06 -11.07 34.45
N MET A 106 3.21 -10.08 34.20
CA MET A 106 2.45 -9.35 35.22
C MET A 106 1.29 -10.13 35.85
N LEU A 107 0.92 -11.27 35.28
CA LEU A 107 -0.19 -12.08 35.77
C LEU A 107 0.27 -13.01 36.90
N GLN A 108 -0.57 -13.17 37.92
CA GLN A 108 -0.27 -14.07 39.05
C GLN A 108 0.10 -15.51 38.64
N PRO A 109 -0.55 -16.14 37.62
CA PRO A 109 -0.13 -17.45 37.11
C PRO A 109 1.34 -17.52 36.70
N ALA A 110 1.88 -16.45 36.08
CA ALA A 110 3.27 -16.39 35.69
C ALA A 110 4.20 -16.38 36.91
N HIS A 111 3.83 -15.64 37.97
CA HIS A 111 4.59 -15.62 39.21
C HIS A 111 4.59 -16.97 39.93
N LYS A 112 3.46 -17.71 39.90
CA LYS A 112 3.38 -19.09 40.41
C LYS A 112 4.35 -20.03 39.69
N CYS A 113 4.39 -19.97 38.37
CA CYS A 113 5.35 -20.74 37.58
C CYS A 113 6.80 -20.34 37.88
N LEU A 114 7.10 -19.04 37.98
CA LEU A 114 8.45 -18.57 38.32
C LEU A 114 8.89 -19.00 39.72
N GLU A 115 7.99 -19.03 40.70
CA GLU A 115 8.30 -19.56 42.04
C GLU A 115 8.78 -21.01 41.95
N TRP A 116 8.08 -21.86 41.18
CA TRP A 116 8.52 -23.23 40.92
C TRP A 116 9.92 -23.27 40.30
N LEU A 117 10.15 -22.49 39.25
CA LEU A 117 11.46 -22.49 38.57
C LEU A 117 12.60 -21.98 39.45
N ILE A 118 12.34 -20.98 40.30
CA ILE A 118 13.30 -20.45 41.29
C ILE A 118 13.65 -21.51 42.31
N ARG A 119 12.65 -22.22 42.83
CA ARG A 119 12.80 -23.18 43.93
C ARG A 119 13.38 -24.52 43.47
N ARG A 120 13.02 -24.98 42.28
CA ARG A 120 13.42 -26.31 41.78
C ARG A 120 14.68 -26.26 40.91
N TYR A 121 14.75 -25.31 39.98
CA TYR A 121 15.84 -25.21 39.01
C TYR A 121 16.86 -24.12 39.34
N SER A 122 16.64 -23.38 40.43
CA SER A 122 17.55 -22.31 40.89
C SER A 122 17.89 -21.32 39.76
N ILE A 123 16.88 -20.90 38.99
CA ILE A 123 17.08 -20.00 37.82
C ILE A 123 17.74 -18.66 38.18
N HIS A 124 17.60 -18.23 39.43
CA HIS A 124 18.22 -17.04 40.00
C HIS A 124 19.74 -17.18 40.23
N GLU A 125 20.31 -18.37 40.05
CA GLU A 125 21.74 -18.68 40.13
C GLU A 125 22.29 -19.18 38.79
N PHE A 126 21.60 -20.13 38.16
CA PHE A 126 22.06 -20.78 36.92
C PHE A 126 21.64 -20.03 35.64
N ASN A 127 20.47 -19.37 35.63
CA ASN A 127 19.91 -18.68 34.45
C ASN A 127 19.86 -17.16 34.62
N ARG A 128 20.81 -16.58 35.36
CA ARG A 128 20.78 -15.16 35.77
C ARG A 128 20.55 -14.19 34.62
N ALA A 129 21.26 -14.37 33.50
CA ALA A 129 21.13 -13.50 32.34
C ALA A 129 19.73 -13.57 31.70
N ASP A 130 19.25 -14.78 31.41
CA ASP A 130 17.93 -14.99 30.81
C ASP A 130 16.81 -14.51 31.76
N PHE A 131 16.98 -14.73 33.07
CA PHE A 131 16.01 -14.28 34.08
C PHE A 131 15.98 -12.76 34.21
N VAL A 132 17.14 -12.08 34.21
CA VAL A 132 17.21 -10.61 34.20
C VAL A 132 16.58 -10.04 32.93
N ASN A 133 16.87 -10.63 31.76
CA ASN A 133 16.29 -10.18 30.48
C ASN A 133 14.76 -10.32 30.44
N LEU A 134 14.20 -11.36 31.06
CA LEU A 134 12.75 -11.54 31.21
C LEU A 134 12.11 -10.41 32.03
N ILE A 135 12.71 -10.04 33.17
CA ILE A 135 12.08 -9.11 34.13
C ILE A 135 12.32 -7.63 33.80
N LEU A 136 13.39 -7.31 33.05
CA LEU A 136 13.79 -5.93 32.74
C LEU A 136 12.72 -5.03 32.12
N PRO A 137 11.86 -5.51 31.19
CA PRO A 137 10.74 -4.71 30.67
C PRO A 137 9.80 -4.17 31.75
N TYR A 138 9.78 -4.80 32.92
CA TYR A 138 8.87 -4.52 34.03
C TYR A 138 9.59 -3.85 35.22
N HIS A 139 10.70 -3.14 34.95
CA HIS A 139 11.60 -2.59 35.96
C HIS A 139 10.98 -1.62 36.99
N GLU A 140 9.81 -1.03 36.69
CA GLU A 140 9.08 -0.12 37.57
C GLU A 140 8.13 -0.84 38.54
N THR A 141 8.04 -2.17 38.46
CA THR A 141 7.06 -2.95 39.23
C THR A 141 7.66 -3.53 40.50
N LEU A 142 6.80 -3.76 41.51
CA LEU A 142 7.24 -4.41 42.76
C LEU A 142 7.64 -5.88 42.55
N ILE A 143 7.05 -6.57 41.58
CA ILE A 143 7.45 -7.96 41.29
C ILE A 143 8.87 -8.02 40.72
N PHE A 144 9.26 -7.06 39.86
CA PHE A 144 10.65 -6.93 39.42
C PHE A 144 11.61 -6.80 40.61
N VAL A 145 11.28 -5.95 41.59
CA VAL A 145 12.08 -5.79 42.81
C VAL A 145 12.25 -7.12 43.55
N ARG A 146 11.15 -7.88 43.73
CA ARG A 146 11.20 -9.21 44.37
C ARG A 146 12.10 -10.18 43.60
N CYS A 147 12.00 -10.22 42.28
CA CYS A 147 12.87 -11.04 41.43
C CYS A 147 14.36 -10.65 41.59
N VAL A 148 14.67 -9.36 41.63
CA VAL A 148 16.04 -8.85 41.85
C VAL A 148 16.55 -9.18 43.26
N GLN A 149 15.67 -9.14 44.28
CA GLN A 149 16.04 -9.53 45.64
C GLN A 149 16.43 -11.01 45.75
N VAL A 150 15.77 -11.86 44.96
CA VAL A 150 16.10 -13.29 44.88
C VAL A 150 17.37 -13.56 44.05
N LEU A 151 17.68 -12.72 43.05
CA LEU A 151 18.85 -12.89 42.17
C LEU A 151 20.18 -13.00 42.93
N HIS A 152 21.01 -14.00 42.59
CA HIS A 152 22.35 -14.13 43.18
C HIS A 152 23.37 -13.17 42.51
N ILE A 153 23.91 -12.23 43.28
CA ILE A 153 24.90 -11.24 42.84
C ILE A 153 26.16 -11.42 43.69
N ALA A 154 27.23 -11.95 43.09
CA ALA A 154 28.37 -12.50 43.83
C ALA A 154 29.42 -11.45 44.27
N GLY A 155 29.25 -10.17 43.90
CA GLY A 155 30.15 -9.09 44.33
C GLY A 155 30.18 -7.90 43.37
N LYS A 156 31.17 -7.02 43.54
CA LYS A 156 31.30 -5.77 42.75
C LYS A 156 31.61 -5.98 41.26
N ASN A 157 32.27 -7.08 40.92
CA ASN A 157 32.63 -7.41 39.53
C ASN A 157 31.56 -8.25 38.82
N ASP A 158 30.43 -8.52 39.48
CA ASP A 158 29.32 -9.25 38.88
C ASP A 158 28.66 -8.39 37.79
N PRO A 159 28.34 -8.94 36.60
CA PRO A 159 27.64 -8.19 35.53
C PRO A 159 26.33 -7.55 35.98
N PHE A 160 25.68 -8.08 37.02
CA PHE A 160 24.44 -7.58 37.58
C PHE A 160 24.64 -6.72 38.84
N ALA A 161 25.87 -6.36 39.20
CA ALA A 161 26.17 -5.55 40.39
C ALA A 161 25.45 -4.19 40.40
N TRP A 162 25.14 -3.64 39.21
CA TRP A 162 24.38 -2.39 39.07
C TRP A 162 22.93 -2.49 39.61
N LEU A 163 22.38 -3.70 39.75
CA LEU A 163 21.07 -3.95 40.38
C LEU A 163 21.13 -4.07 41.91
N HIS A 164 22.32 -4.04 42.52
CA HIS A 164 22.46 -4.18 43.97
C HIS A 164 21.73 -3.06 44.75
N GLY A 165 21.62 -1.85 44.17
CA GLY A 165 20.84 -0.76 44.76
C GLY A 165 19.36 -1.11 44.94
N VAL A 166 18.75 -1.74 43.92
CA VAL A 166 17.36 -2.23 43.95
C VAL A 166 17.23 -3.33 45.00
N LYS A 167 18.15 -4.30 45.00
CA LYS A 167 18.17 -5.41 45.95
C LYS A 167 18.18 -4.93 47.42
N LYS A 168 18.95 -3.87 47.73
CA LYS A 168 19.07 -3.33 49.08
C LYS A 168 17.92 -2.40 49.47
N SER A 169 17.50 -1.51 48.57
CA SER A 169 16.49 -0.48 48.87
C SER A 169 15.06 -1.01 48.82
N GLY A 170 14.79 -2.04 48.02
CA GLY A 170 13.43 -2.50 47.77
C GLY A 170 12.60 -1.53 46.91
N ALA A 171 13.23 -0.51 46.32
CA ALA A 171 12.57 0.46 45.45
C ALA A 171 12.64 0.03 43.97
N PRO A 172 11.60 0.30 43.16
CA PRO A 172 11.65 0.07 41.72
C PRO A 172 12.79 0.82 41.02
N LEU A 173 13.21 0.30 39.87
CA LEU A 173 14.35 0.83 39.12
C LEU A 173 13.90 1.89 38.12
N ALA A 174 14.45 3.10 38.24
CA ALA A 174 14.17 4.19 37.31
C ALA A 174 14.78 3.92 35.92
N LYS A 175 14.03 4.25 34.85
CA LYS A 175 14.48 4.09 33.46
C LYS A 175 15.84 4.75 33.18
N LYS A 176 16.09 5.94 33.73
CA LYS A 176 17.36 6.66 33.57
C LYS A 176 18.57 5.85 34.05
N SER A 177 18.42 5.07 35.13
CA SER A 177 19.49 4.21 35.65
C SER A 177 19.86 3.10 34.66
N ILE A 178 18.86 2.55 33.95
CA ILE A 178 19.06 1.53 32.92
C ILE A 178 19.77 2.13 31.71
N VAL A 179 19.32 3.31 31.25
CA VAL A 179 19.97 4.02 30.14
C VAL A 179 21.42 4.34 30.47
N ASN A 180 21.71 4.84 31.68
CA ASN A 180 23.08 5.11 32.12
C ASN A 180 23.94 3.84 32.16
N HIS A 181 23.39 2.72 32.63
CA HIS A 181 24.09 1.44 32.62
C HIS A 181 24.35 0.95 31.18
N ALA A 182 23.35 1.03 30.31
CA ALA A 182 23.46 0.62 28.91
C ALA A 182 24.47 1.48 28.12
N ALA A 183 24.54 2.79 28.41
CA ALA A 183 25.55 3.68 27.85
C ALA A 183 26.97 3.33 28.32
N GLY A 184 27.14 2.96 29.60
CA GLY A 184 28.43 2.54 30.16
C GLY A 184 28.85 1.11 29.80
N SER A 185 27.91 0.26 29.36
CA SER A 185 28.15 -1.15 29.04
C SER A 185 27.41 -1.54 27.75
N LEU A 186 28.04 -1.29 26.61
CA LEU A 186 27.45 -1.59 25.29
C LEU A 186 27.13 -3.08 25.09
N GLY A 187 27.84 -3.96 25.80
CA GLY A 187 27.54 -5.40 25.84
C GLY A 187 26.13 -5.71 26.33
N PHE A 188 25.56 -4.86 27.20
CA PHE A 188 24.18 -4.99 27.67
C PHE A 188 23.17 -4.90 26.53
N LEU A 189 23.29 -3.87 25.67
CA LEU A 189 22.39 -3.70 24.52
C LEU A 189 22.52 -4.85 23.53
N ARG A 190 23.75 -5.32 23.26
CA ARG A 190 23.98 -6.47 22.39
C ARG A 190 23.31 -7.73 22.96
N SER A 191 23.57 -8.07 24.21
CA SER A 191 23.03 -9.27 24.83
C SER A 191 21.50 -9.25 24.95
N TYR A 192 20.91 -8.10 25.27
CA TYR A 192 19.46 -7.96 25.29
C TYR A 192 18.87 -8.07 23.87
N GLY A 193 19.50 -7.45 22.87
CA GLY A 193 19.10 -7.56 21.47
C GLY A 193 19.12 -9.00 20.98
N GLU A 194 20.16 -9.78 21.30
CA GLU A 194 20.25 -11.20 20.96
C GLU A 194 19.19 -12.06 21.67
N PHE A 195 18.81 -11.69 22.89
CA PHE A 195 17.72 -12.35 23.61
C PHE A 195 16.36 -12.04 22.97
N LEU A 196 16.12 -10.79 22.57
CA LEU A 196 14.93 -10.37 21.85
C LEU A 196 14.83 -11.07 20.48
N GLU A 197 15.94 -11.16 19.73
CA GLU A 197 16.00 -11.89 18.46
C GLU A 197 15.58 -13.36 18.62
N GLN A 198 16.06 -14.02 19.66
CA GLN A 198 15.68 -15.41 19.95
C GLN A 198 14.19 -15.53 20.32
N ALA A 199 13.67 -14.59 21.12
CA ALA A 199 12.25 -14.57 21.49
C ALA A 199 11.33 -14.37 20.26
N VAL A 200 11.69 -13.43 19.38
CA VAL A 200 10.96 -13.17 18.13
C VAL A 200 11.02 -14.38 17.21
N ALA A 201 12.18 -15.04 17.11
CA ALA A 201 12.32 -16.25 16.30
C ALA A 201 11.50 -17.44 16.85
N GLU A 202 11.44 -17.60 18.18
CA GLU A 202 10.65 -18.65 18.84
C GLU A 202 9.14 -18.46 18.62
N LEU A 203 8.65 -17.23 18.74
CA LEU A 203 7.22 -16.92 18.61
C LEU A 203 6.77 -16.73 17.14
N ASP A 204 7.70 -16.53 16.21
CA ASP A 204 7.49 -16.31 14.76
C ASP A 204 6.28 -15.38 14.49
N ASN A 205 5.20 -15.90 13.91
CA ASN A 205 4.01 -15.11 13.56
C ASN A 205 3.29 -14.51 14.79
N ARG A 206 3.53 -15.02 16.00
CA ARG A 206 2.96 -14.50 17.25
C ARG A 206 3.86 -13.47 17.93
N ALA A 207 5.05 -13.17 17.41
CA ALA A 207 6.03 -12.32 18.08
C ALA A 207 5.55 -10.90 18.40
N ASN A 208 4.46 -10.42 17.80
CA ASN A 208 3.81 -9.15 18.18
C ASN A 208 3.34 -9.12 19.65
N VAL A 209 3.19 -10.26 20.33
CA VAL A 209 2.87 -10.28 21.77
C VAL A 209 4.03 -9.79 22.66
N LEU A 210 5.25 -9.68 22.13
CA LEU A 210 6.45 -9.25 22.86
C LEU A 210 6.57 -7.72 23.01
N GLN A 211 5.44 -7.00 23.03
CA GLN A 211 5.40 -5.53 23.02
C GLN A 211 6.27 -4.91 24.11
N ALA A 212 6.20 -5.43 25.33
CA ALA A 212 7.01 -4.94 26.45
C ALA A 212 8.52 -5.09 26.21
N MET A 213 8.97 -6.23 25.67
CA MET A 213 10.39 -6.47 25.37
C MET A 213 10.88 -5.58 24.22
N ILE A 214 10.08 -5.47 23.16
CA ILE A 214 10.39 -4.63 21.99
C ILE A 214 10.45 -3.16 22.40
N ALA A 215 9.44 -2.67 23.14
CA ALA A 215 9.39 -1.30 23.64
C ALA A 215 10.53 -1.00 24.61
N PHE A 216 10.87 -1.95 25.50
CA PHE A 216 12.02 -1.81 26.39
C PHE A 216 13.32 -1.66 25.61
N TYR A 217 13.58 -2.52 24.62
CA TYR A 217 14.78 -2.43 23.79
C TYR A 217 14.83 -1.12 23.00
N CYS A 218 13.72 -0.75 22.36
CA CYS A 218 13.59 0.48 21.58
C CYS A 218 13.89 1.73 22.41
N THR A 219 13.15 1.92 23.49
CA THR A 219 13.26 3.11 24.35
C THR A 219 14.61 3.19 25.06
N THR A 220 15.20 2.05 25.45
CA THR A 220 16.53 2.04 26.07
C THR A 220 17.61 2.38 25.06
N THR A 221 17.53 1.83 23.85
CA THR A 221 18.52 2.12 22.79
C THR A 221 18.43 3.58 22.33
N ILE A 222 17.21 4.11 22.13
CA ILE A 222 17.00 5.53 21.82
C ILE A 222 17.53 6.41 22.95
N GLY A 223 17.23 6.10 24.22
CA GLY A 223 17.75 6.87 25.35
C GLY A 223 19.29 6.89 25.43
N VAL A 224 19.95 5.79 25.06
CA VAL A 224 21.42 5.74 24.95
C VAL A 224 21.92 6.59 23.78
N LEU A 225 21.25 6.54 22.62
CA LEU A 225 21.60 7.36 21.45
C LEU A 225 21.39 8.85 21.75
N ASP A 226 20.30 9.22 22.43
CA ASP A 226 19.98 10.61 22.79
C ASP A 226 20.97 11.20 23.77
N GLY A 227 21.42 10.41 24.74
CA GLY A 227 22.43 10.81 25.71
C GLY A 227 23.87 10.85 25.17
N ALA A 228 24.13 10.33 23.98
CA ALA A 228 25.43 10.39 23.34
C ALA A 228 25.57 11.66 22.46
N ASP A 229 26.64 12.43 22.68
CA ASP A 229 26.99 13.60 21.85
C ASP A 229 27.41 13.18 20.43
N GLN A 230 28.22 12.12 20.34
CA GLN A 230 28.56 11.43 19.09
C GLN A 230 28.48 9.92 19.30
N VAL A 231 27.87 9.24 18.31
CA VAL A 231 27.72 7.78 18.36
C VAL A 231 28.98 7.13 17.80
N GLY A 232 29.76 6.49 18.67
CA GLY A 232 30.95 5.73 18.27
C GLY A 232 30.62 4.40 17.59
N GLU A 233 31.56 3.88 16.81
CA GLU A 233 31.43 2.62 16.05
C GLU A 233 31.06 1.42 16.94
N ASN A 234 31.59 1.35 18.17
CA ASN A 234 31.29 0.28 19.11
C ASN A 234 29.80 0.16 19.44
N LEU A 235 29.08 1.29 19.56
CA LEU A 235 27.64 1.30 19.82
C LEU A 235 26.89 0.82 18.58
N VAL A 236 27.29 1.26 17.38
CA VAL A 236 26.73 0.77 16.11
C VAL A 236 26.87 -0.75 16.01
N VAL A 237 28.07 -1.28 16.25
CA VAL A 237 28.35 -2.73 16.19
C VAL A 237 27.56 -3.50 17.27
N ALA A 238 27.24 -2.88 18.40
CA ALA A 238 26.44 -3.51 19.44
C ALA A 238 24.97 -3.73 19.02
N ILE A 239 24.39 -2.84 18.21
CA ILE A 239 22.95 -2.86 17.88
C ILE A 239 22.64 -3.27 16.43
N ILE A 240 23.57 -3.11 15.49
CA ILE A 240 23.29 -3.23 14.04
C ILE A 240 22.73 -4.59 13.63
N LYS A 241 23.22 -5.68 14.22
CA LYS A 241 22.75 -7.04 13.93
C LYS A 241 21.27 -7.20 14.28
N THR A 242 20.88 -6.70 15.45
CA THR A 242 19.49 -6.72 15.92
C THR A 242 18.60 -5.84 15.06
N LEU A 243 19.08 -4.66 14.68
CA LEU A 243 18.34 -3.77 13.78
C LEU A 243 18.09 -4.40 12.41
N VAL A 244 19.09 -5.00 11.77
CA VAL A 244 18.92 -5.64 10.45
C VAL A 244 17.91 -6.79 10.51
N LYS A 245 17.91 -7.58 11.58
CA LYS A 245 16.90 -8.63 11.79
C LYS A 245 15.52 -8.04 12.05
N GLY A 246 15.42 -6.96 12.82
CA GLY A 246 14.17 -6.27 13.08
C GLY A 246 13.57 -5.63 11.82
N LEU A 247 14.38 -5.03 10.95
CA LEU A 247 13.95 -4.51 9.64
C LEU A 247 13.33 -5.59 8.74
N SER A 248 13.73 -6.85 8.91
CA SER A 248 13.25 -7.99 8.12
C SER A 248 12.25 -8.87 8.90
N SER A 249 11.72 -8.38 10.02
CA SER A 249 10.86 -9.17 10.88
C SER A 249 9.40 -9.17 10.42
N LYS A 250 8.73 -10.32 10.60
CA LYS A 250 7.27 -10.44 10.49
C LYS A 250 6.53 -9.79 11.66
N ALA A 251 7.21 -9.47 12.76
CA ALA A 251 6.61 -8.74 13.87
C ALA A 251 6.57 -7.24 13.54
N LEU A 252 5.36 -6.69 13.46
CA LEU A 252 5.10 -5.28 13.14
C LEU A 252 5.78 -4.36 14.16
N ASP A 253 5.63 -4.64 15.45
CA ASP A 253 6.19 -3.81 16.52
C ASP A 253 7.72 -3.82 16.49
N PHE A 254 8.34 -4.96 16.16
CA PHE A 254 9.81 -5.06 16.10
C PHE A 254 10.37 -4.34 14.87
N THR A 255 9.68 -4.40 13.74
CA THR A 255 10.03 -3.63 12.53
C THR A 255 9.88 -2.13 12.78
N ALA A 256 8.78 -1.70 13.41
CA ALA A 256 8.55 -0.29 13.75
C ALA A 256 9.60 0.24 14.75
N ALA A 257 9.91 -0.52 15.80
CA ALA A 257 10.98 -0.18 16.75
C ALA A 257 12.34 -0.04 16.04
N SER A 258 12.65 -0.93 15.09
CA SER A 258 13.88 -0.86 14.31
C SER A 258 13.93 0.39 13.44
N TYR A 259 12.81 0.82 12.84
CA TYR A 259 12.75 2.07 12.08
C TYR A 259 13.06 3.27 12.96
N MET A 260 12.49 3.33 14.17
CA MET A 260 12.74 4.41 15.11
C MET A 260 14.20 4.49 15.54
N ILE A 261 14.81 3.35 15.88
CA ILE A 261 16.23 3.31 16.29
C ILE A 261 17.14 3.69 15.11
N VAL A 262 16.89 3.15 13.91
CA VAL A 262 17.68 3.50 12.72
C VAL A 262 17.57 4.99 12.40
N GLY A 263 16.38 5.59 12.52
CA GLY A 263 16.18 7.03 12.31
C GLY A 263 17.00 7.90 13.25
N HIS A 264 17.04 7.56 14.54
CA HIS A 264 17.91 8.25 15.52
C HIS A 264 19.39 8.00 15.22
N LEU A 265 19.74 6.76 14.86
CA LEU A 265 21.11 6.37 14.55
C LEU A 265 21.69 7.17 13.39
N VAL A 266 20.97 7.28 12.26
CA VAL A 266 21.46 8.02 11.07
C VAL A 266 21.50 9.53 11.27
N SER A 267 20.78 10.05 12.26
CA SER A 267 20.82 11.47 12.62
C SER A 267 22.01 11.83 13.50
N LYS A 268 22.62 10.85 14.18
CA LYS A 268 23.72 11.05 15.15
C LYS A 268 25.03 10.32 14.84
N ALA A 269 25.00 9.41 13.87
CA ALA A 269 26.14 8.59 13.48
C ALA A 269 26.34 8.63 11.98
N THR A 270 27.59 8.61 11.54
CA THR A 270 27.93 8.42 10.13
C THR A 270 28.09 6.93 9.88
N LEU A 271 27.26 6.36 9.00
CA LEU A 271 27.29 4.92 8.69
C LEU A 271 28.00 4.66 7.35
N ALA A 272 28.69 3.52 7.27
CA ALA A 272 29.33 3.09 6.02
C ALA A 272 28.29 2.90 4.90
N LYS A 273 28.64 3.32 3.67
CA LYS A 273 27.79 3.21 2.47
C LYS A 273 27.13 1.85 2.30
N LYS A 274 27.89 0.76 2.40
CA LYS A 274 27.36 -0.62 2.27
C LYS A 274 26.26 -0.95 3.28
N THR A 275 26.32 -0.38 4.48
CA THR A 275 25.31 -0.58 5.52
C THR A 275 24.04 0.19 5.20
N LEU A 276 24.18 1.45 4.78
CA LEU A 276 23.06 2.30 4.37
C LEU A 276 22.30 1.70 3.18
N GLU A 277 23.03 1.24 2.16
CA GLU A 277 22.45 0.59 0.98
C GLU A 277 21.68 -0.69 1.34
N LYS A 278 22.22 -1.52 2.25
CA LYS A 278 21.49 -2.69 2.76
C LYS A 278 20.22 -2.31 3.52
N ILE A 279 20.26 -1.25 4.33
CA ILE A 279 19.07 -0.75 5.04
C ILE A 279 18.01 -0.27 4.03
N LEU A 280 18.40 0.52 3.03
CA LEU A 280 17.49 0.99 1.98
C LEU A 280 16.85 -0.16 1.20
N GLN A 281 17.63 -1.18 0.83
CA GLN A 281 17.11 -2.40 0.20
C GLN A 281 16.07 -3.09 1.09
N ARG A 282 16.34 -3.25 2.40
CA ARG A 282 15.39 -3.87 3.32
C ARG A 282 14.11 -3.06 3.48
N LEU A 283 14.20 -1.73 3.50
CA LEU A 283 13.02 -0.85 3.55
C LEU A 283 12.16 -0.96 2.28
N ALA A 284 12.77 -1.21 1.12
CA ALA A 284 12.07 -1.29 -0.17
C ALA A 284 11.22 -2.57 -0.37
N VAL A 285 11.57 -3.68 0.30
CA VAL A 285 10.94 -5.01 0.10
C VAL A 285 9.49 -5.11 0.64
N GLN A 286 8.97 -4.09 1.33
CA GLN A 286 7.61 -4.06 1.94
C GLN A 286 7.31 -5.26 2.85
N MET A 287 7.77 -5.20 4.09
CA MET A 287 7.38 -6.22 5.08
C MET A 287 5.94 -6.05 5.59
N HIS A 288 5.54 -4.80 5.83
CA HIS A 288 4.23 -4.48 6.43
C HIS A 288 3.56 -3.33 5.68
N PRO A 289 2.37 -3.55 5.05
CA PRO A 289 1.65 -2.50 4.34
C PRO A 289 1.31 -1.26 5.20
N SER A 290 1.10 -1.46 6.51
CA SER A 290 0.82 -0.39 7.48
C SER A 290 2.00 0.53 7.75
N LEU A 291 3.24 0.08 7.52
CA LEU A 291 4.46 0.84 7.80
C LEU A 291 5.07 1.50 6.56
N THR A 292 4.38 1.48 5.42
CA THR A 292 4.88 2.04 4.15
C THR A 292 5.22 3.53 4.25
N GLY A 293 4.38 4.34 4.89
CA GLY A 293 4.67 5.76 5.15
C GLY A 293 5.94 5.95 6.01
N ASN A 294 6.02 5.23 7.13
CA ASN A 294 7.18 5.27 8.03
C ASN A 294 8.48 4.83 7.33
N ALA A 295 8.40 3.83 6.45
CA ALA A 295 9.55 3.37 5.68
C ALA A 295 10.04 4.47 4.71
N VAL A 296 9.13 5.15 4.01
CA VAL A 296 9.47 6.28 3.13
C VAL A 296 10.10 7.42 3.92
N MET A 297 9.53 7.79 5.06
CA MET A 297 10.09 8.83 5.93
C MET A 297 11.52 8.49 6.35
N LEU A 298 11.77 7.22 6.70
CA LEU A 298 13.11 6.76 7.05
C LEU A 298 14.08 6.78 5.86
N MET A 299 13.64 6.37 4.66
CA MET A 299 14.46 6.48 3.44
C MET A 299 14.83 7.94 3.14
N VAL A 300 13.87 8.86 3.26
CA VAL A 300 14.09 10.29 3.10
C VAL A 300 15.11 10.80 4.12
N LEU A 301 14.94 10.46 5.40
CA LEU A 301 15.85 10.85 6.47
C LEU A 301 17.27 10.33 6.23
N ILE A 302 17.43 9.08 5.82
CA ILE A 302 18.73 8.48 5.49
C ILE A 302 19.43 9.28 4.39
N LEU A 303 18.72 9.62 3.31
CA LEU A 303 19.31 10.35 2.19
C LEU A 303 19.58 11.82 2.51
N GLN A 304 18.78 12.44 3.37
CA GLN A 304 19.00 13.81 3.82
C GLN A 304 20.20 13.93 4.76
N THR A 305 20.36 12.97 5.69
CA THR A 305 21.41 13.02 6.72
C THR A 305 22.74 12.45 6.26
N GLN A 306 22.75 11.48 5.34
CA GLN A 306 23.94 10.73 4.93
C GLN A 306 24.34 10.97 3.47
N GLN A 307 23.98 12.12 2.90
CA GLN A 307 24.20 12.42 1.48
C GLN A 307 25.68 12.30 1.06
N GLU A 308 26.60 12.78 1.90
CA GLU A 308 28.05 12.74 1.62
C GLU A 308 28.62 11.31 1.56
N GLN A 309 28.10 10.40 2.39
CA GLN A 309 28.58 9.02 2.47
C GLN A 309 27.98 8.12 1.41
N ILE A 310 26.70 8.31 1.11
CA ILE A 310 26.02 7.52 0.08
C ILE A 310 26.54 7.93 -1.30
N GLY A 311 26.65 9.24 -1.53
CA GLY A 311 26.90 9.80 -2.85
C GLY A 311 25.86 9.26 -3.84
N GLU A 312 26.32 8.50 -4.82
CA GLU A 312 25.48 7.80 -5.78
C GLU A 312 25.01 6.42 -5.29
N LEU A 313 23.71 6.16 -5.36
CA LEU A 313 23.11 4.85 -5.03
C LEU A 313 23.62 3.76 -5.98
N SER A 314 23.94 2.57 -5.44
CA SER A 314 24.30 1.40 -6.26
C SER A 314 23.13 0.83 -7.05
N ASP A 315 23.45 0.19 -8.18
CA ASP A 315 22.45 -0.37 -9.10
C ASP A 315 21.56 -1.43 -8.44
N ALA A 316 22.09 -2.20 -7.50
CA ALA A 316 21.34 -3.19 -6.74
C ALA A 316 20.26 -2.56 -5.84
N VAL A 317 20.54 -1.39 -5.24
CA VAL A 317 19.56 -0.65 -4.43
C VAL A 317 18.45 -0.12 -5.32
N ILE A 318 18.81 0.45 -6.48
CA ILE A 318 17.85 1.00 -7.44
C ILE A 318 16.94 -0.11 -8.00
N ALA A 319 17.48 -1.27 -8.38
CA ALA A 319 16.67 -2.41 -8.82
C ALA A 319 15.65 -2.84 -7.74
N THR A 320 16.07 -2.87 -6.48
CA THR A 320 15.17 -3.20 -5.35
C THR A 320 14.10 -2.13 -5.18
N ILE A 321 14.46 -0.84 -5.22
CA ILE A 321 13.53 0.28 -5.15
C ILE A 321 12.54 0.28 -6.32
N MET A 322 12.98 -0.06 -7.52
CA MET A 322 12.12 -0.11 -8.70
C MET A 322 11.09 -1.25 -8.63
N SER A 323 11.45 -2.38 -8.03
CA SER A 323 10.50 -3.48 -7.77
C SER A 323 9.44 -3.12 -6.72
N ALA A 324 9.65 -2.06 -5.94
CA ALA A 324 8.72 -1.58 -4.90
C ALA A 324 7.54 -0.79 -5.48
N LYS A 325 6.54 -1.50 -6.02
CA LYS A 325 5.33 -0.90 -6.62
C LYS A 325 4.51 0.01 -5.68
N TRP A 326 4.66 -0.17 -4.36
CA TRP A 326 3.99 0.61 -3.33
C TRP A 326 4.64 1.99 -3.10
N LEU A 327 5.89 2.18 -3.53
CA LEU A 327 6.70 3.33 -3.17
C LEU A 327 6.19 4.66 -3.76
N PRO A 328 5.77 4.76 -5.04
CA PRO A 328 5.24 6.01 -5.58
C PRO A 328 3.99 6.51 -4.84
N GLN A 329 3.07 5.61 -4.49
CA GLN A 329 1.87 5.95 -3.73
C GLN A 329 2.19 6.36 -2.28
N ALA A 330 3.15 5.69 -1.65
CA ALA A 330 3.59 6.04 -0.30
C ALA A 330 4.30 7.40 -0.27
N LEU A 331 5.13 7.71 -1.28
CA LEU A 331 5.76 9.02 -1.46
C LEU A 331 4.72 10.14 -1.62
N GLY A 332 3.68 9.92 -2.44
CA GLY A 332 2.58 10.86 -2.60
C GLY A 332 1.85 11.17 -1.28
N ARG A 333 1.60 10.14 -0.45
CA ARG A 333 0.97 10.31 0.88
C ARG A 333 1.87 11.09 1.85
N VAL A 334 3.13 10.72 1.96
CA VAL A 334 4.09 11.38 2.87
C VAL A 334 4.32 12.84 2.46
N LYS A 335 4.29 13.14 1.16
CA LYS A 335 4.34 14.52 0.67
C LYS A 335 3.09 15.32 1.05
N GLN A 336 1.89 14.72 0.98
CA GLN A 336 0.65 15.35 1.44
C GLN A 336 0.65 15.64 2.95
N GLU A 337 1.38 14.84 3.73
CA GLU A 337 1.59 15.07 5.17
C GLU A 337 2.62 16.18 5.48
N GLY A 338 3.24 16.77 4.46
CA GLY A 338 4.12 17.95 4.58
C GLY A 338 5.62 17.64 4.65
N VAL A 339 6.04 16.38 4.49
CA VAL A 339 7.46 16.00 4.49
C VAL A 339 8.08 16.22 3.10
N SER A 340 9.29 16.80 3.05
CA SER A 340 10.01 17.01 1.79
C SER A 340 10.61 15.69 1.27
N VAL A 341 10.05 15.17 0.18
CA VAL A 341 10.48 13.91 -0.47
C VAL A 341 11.51 14.12 -1.59
N VAL A 342 11.91 15.37 -1.85
CA VAL A 342 12.69 15.77 -3.04
C VAL A 342 14.07 15.12 -3.07
N THR A 343 14.72 14.96 -1.92
CA THR A 343 16.05 14.35 -1.83
C THR A 343 16.04 12.90 -2.30
N LEU A 344 15.03 12.14 -1.87
CA LEU A 344 14.83 10.75 -2.31
C LEU A 344 14.45 10.68 -3.78
N LEU A 345 13.54 11.57 -4.22
CA LEU A 345 13.13 11.65 -5.62
C LEU A 345 14.32 11.93 -6.54
N ARG A 346 15.18 12.90 -6.18
CA ARG A 346 16.38 13.26 -6.96
C ARG A 346 17.38 12.11 -7.03
N ALA A 347 17.66 11.45 -5.90
CA ALA A 347 18.62 10.35 -5.86
C ALA A 347 18.16 9.16 -6.71
N VAL A 348 16.87 8.83 -6.65
CA VAL A 348 16.29 7.71 -7.41
C VAL A 348 16.14 8.08 -8.89
N LEU A 349 15.55 9.24 -9.20
CA LEU A 349 15.41 9.69 -10.60
C LEU A 349 16.76 9.85 -11.28
N GLY A 350 17.74 10.49 -10.64
CA GLY A 350 19.06 10.69 -11.25
C GLY A 350 19.71 9.38 -11.69
N LYS A 351 19.59 8.32 -10.88
CA LYS A 351 20.10 7.00 -11.23
C LYS A 351 19.27 6.30 -12.30
N CYS A 352 17.95 6.29 -12.19
CA CYS A 352 17.08 5.71 -13.23
C CYS A 352 17.31 6.39 -14.58
N LEU A 353 17.43 7.71 -14.61
CA LEU A 353 17.68 8.51 -15.81
C LEU A 353 19.07 8.23 -16.40
N SER A 354 20.09 8.03 -15.56
CA SER A 354 21.42 7.62 -16.01
C SER A 354 21.42 6.22 -16.64
N LYS A 355 20.65 5.26 -16.08
CA LYS A 355 20.46 3.92 -16.64
C LYS A 355 19.72 3.95 -17.98
N ILE A 356 18.71 4.80 -18.10
CA ILE A 356 17.98 5.03 -19.36
C ILE A 356 18.93 5.59 -20.43
N CYS A 357 19.82 6.52 -20.07
CA CYS A 357 20.83 7.03 -21.00
C CYS A 357 21.87 5.99 -21.44
N ARG A 358 22.16 4.98 -20.60
CA ARG A 358 23.15 3.93 -20.87
C ARG A 358 22.56 2.68 -21.56
N GLN A 359 21.24 2.62 -21.77
CA GLN A 359 20.54 1.45 -22.33
C GLN A 359 20.82 0.13 -21.58
N ASP A 360 20.69 0.16 -20.26
CA ASP A 360 20.86 -1.01 -19.38
C ASP A 360 19.67 -2.00 -19.48
N GLU A 361 19.83 -3.26 -19.04
CA GLU A 361 18.87 -4.37 -19.23
C GLU A 361 17.43 -4.08 -18.69
N ASP A 362 17.28 -3.16 -17.73
CA ASP A 362 16.02 -2.81 -17.06
C ASP A 362 15.34 -1.52 -17.59
N LEU A 363 15.58 -1.16 -18.85
CA LEU A 363 15.13 0.11 -19.44
C LEU A 363 13.62 0.37 -19.27
N GLU A 364 12.77 -0.60 -19.57
CA GLU A 364 11.31 -0.44 -19.54
C GLU A 364 10.76 -0.31 -18.10
N LEU A 365 11.37 -1.01 -17.15
CA LEU A 365 11.05 -0.88 -15.74
C LEU A 365 11.43 0.52 -15.21
N CYS A 366 12.58 1.06 -15.64
CA CYS A 366 13.02 2.41 -15.26
C CYS A 366 12.03 3.47 -15.75
N LYS A 367 11.61 3.38 -17.02
CA LYS A 367 10.67 4.32 -17.66
C LYS A 367 9.33 4.34 -16.92
N ARG A 368 8.70 3.17 -16.74
CA ARG A 368 7.41 3.04 -16.04
C ARG A 368 7.47 3.50 -14.59
N PHE A 369 8.58 3.25 -13.90
CA PHE A 369 8.76 3.70 -12.53
C PHE A 369 8.86 5.24 -12.45
N CYS A 370 9.62 5.88 -13.35
CA CYS A 370 9.72 7.34 -13.41
C CYS A 370 8.38 7.99 -13.74
N GLU A 371 7.62 7.45 -14.68
CA GLU A 371 6.27 7.91 -15.02
C GLU A 371 5.30 7.75 -13.84
N GLY A 372 5.38 6.63 -13.12
CA GLY A 372 4.59 6.40 -11.91
C GLY A 372 4.90 7.39 -10.78
N LEU A 373 6.16 7.81 -10.63
CA LEU A 373 6.56 8.85 -9.68
C LEU A 373 5.96 10.21 -10.04
N LEU A 374 5.93 10.58 -11.32
CA LEU A 374 5.32 11.84 -11.77
C LEU A 374 3.79 11.87 -11.58
N LEU A 375 3.12 10.73 -11.79
CA LEU A 375 1.65 10.66 -11.65
C LEU A 375 1.18 10.75 -10.19
N GLU A 376 1.92 10.15 -9.26
CA GLU A 376 1.49 10.04 -7.86
C GLU A 376 2.01 11.18 -6.96
N ILE A 377 3.06 11.92 -7.37
CA ILE A 377 3.69 12.97 -6.57
C ILE A 377 3.34 14.36 -7.12
N THR A 378 2.72 15.18 -6.28
CA THR A 378 2.49 16.60 -6.56
C THR A 378 3.66 17.43 -6.03
N LEU A 379 4.42 18.04 -6.94
CA LEU A 379 5.59 18.87 -6.64
C LEU A 379 5.16 20.33 -6.51
N THR A 380 5.79 21.06 -5.60
CA THR A 380 5.72 22.53 -5.63
C THR A 380 6.54 23.07 -6.80
N GLU A 381 6.32 24.31 -7.19
CA GLU A 381 7.00 24.90 -8.35
C GLU A 381 8.54 24.89 -8.20
N ASP A 382 9.05 25.11 -6.99
CA ASP A 382 10.48 25.10 -6.69
C ASP A 382 11.09 23.69 -6.78
N GLU A 383 10.35 22.69 -6.33
CA GLU A 383 10.77 21.29 -6.38
C GLU A 383 10.72 20.76 -7.82
N ALA A 384 9.68 21.13 -8.58
CA ALA A 384 9.58 20.83 -10.00
C ALA A 384 10.76 21.42 -10.78
N ARG A 385 11.20 22.65 -10.46
CA ARG A 385 12.41 23.25 -11.06
C ARG A 385 13.65 22.39 -10.83
N VAL A 386 13.85 21.89 -9.62
CA VAL A 386 15.00 21.03 -9.28
C VAL A 386 14.94 19.68 -9.99
N VAL A 387 13.76 19.08 -10.08
CA VAL A 387 13.56 17.81 -10.79
C VAL A 387 13.80 17.97 -12.28
N ILE A 388 13.22 18.98 -12.92
CA ILE A 388 13.39 19.25 -14.36
C ILE A 388 14.86 19.53 -14.68
N GLN A 389 15.55 20.32 -13.84
CA GLN A 389 16.99 20.54 -13.99
C GLN A 389 17.77 19.23 -13.90
N SER A 390 17.43 18.36 -12.94
CA SER A 390 18.09 17.05 -12.77
C SER A 390 17.88 16.13 -13.98
N VAL A 391 16.69 16.19 -14.61
CA VAL A 391 16.38 15.45 -15.85
C VAL A 391 17.23 15.92 -17.02
N LEU A 392 17.28 17.24 -17.23
CA LEU A 392 18.10 17.84 -18.28
C LEU A 392 19.59 17.57 -18.06
N ASP A 393 20.06 17.72 -16.82
CA ASP A 393 21.45 17.42 -16.47
C ASP A 393 21.78 15.96 -16.79
N SER A 394 20.91 14.99 -16.44
CA SER A 394 21.12 13.58 -16.81
C SER A 394 21.18 13.37 -18.33
N TYR A 395 20.40 14.12 -19.10
CA TYR A 395 20.50 14.08 -20.56
C TYR A 395 21.80 14.70 -21.08
N PHE A 396 22.37 15.70 -20.39
CA PHE A 396 23.60 16.37 -20.81
C PHE A 396 24.90 15.69 -20.37
N HIS A 397 24.89 14.82 -19.35
CA HIS A 397 26.12 14.19 -18.85
C HIS A 397 26.57 13.00 -19.73
N LYS A 398 27.89 12.89 -19.96
CA LYS A 398 28.58 11.76 -20.60
C LYS A 398 28.46 10.53 -19.69
N GLY A 399 28.00 9.40 -20.22
CA GLY A 399 28.00 8.15 -19.48
C GLY A 399 29.45 7.71 -19.24
N THR A 400 30.02 8.00 -18.08
CA THR A 400 31.38 7.52 -17.77
C THR A 400 31.37 5.99 -17.73
N THR A 401 31.94 5.37 -18.77
CA THR A 401 32.38 3.99 -18.75
C THR A 401 33.55 3.88 -17.78
N ALA A 402 33.41 3.06 -16.75
CA ALA A 402 34.52 2.70 -15.88
C ALA A 402 35.43 1.72 -16.65
N GLY A 403 36.34 2.24 -17.45
CA GLY A 403 37.30 1.41 -18.18
C GLY A 403 37.97 2.11 -19.35
N ASP A 404 38.73 3.18 -19.10
CA ASP A 404 39.86 3.57 -19.94
C ASP A 404 40.85 4.36 -19.05
N LEU A 405 41.86 3.66 -18.55
CA LEU A 405 43.08 4.30 -18.05
C LEU A 405 43.92 4.71 -19.26
N PRO A 406 44.51 5.92 -19.29
CA PRO A 406 45.46 6.26 -20.34
C PRO A 406 46.74 5.46 -20.14
N SER A 407 46.98 4.49 -21.02
CA SER A 407 48.28 3.83 -21.15
C SER A 407 49.28 4.81 -21.76
N ALA A 408 50.29 5.17 -20.97
CA ALA A 408 51.48 5.84 -21.45
C ALA A 408 52.32 4.91 -22.33
N SER A 409 52.57 5.30 -23.57
CA SER A 409 53.79 4.95 -24.30
C SER A 409 54.06 5.97 -25.40
N ASP A 410 55.21 6.62 -25.27
CA ASP A 410 55.90 7.45 -26.25
C ASP A 410 55.94 6.81 -27.65
N ASP A 411 55.76 7.61 -28.71
CA ASP A 411 56.80 7.70 -29.74
C ASP A 411 56.70 8.99 -30.58
N ARG A 412 57.87 9.60 -30.84
CA ARG A 412 58.07 10.88 -31.50
C ARG A 412 58.13 10.76 -33.03
N SER A 413 57.53 11.70 -33.77
CA SER A 413 58.19 12.41 -34.89
C SER A 413 57.35 13.57 -35.45
N SER A 414 58.03 14.72 -35.63
CA SER A 414 57.69 16.00 -36.28
C SER A 414 56.64 15.96 -37.41
N SER A 415 55.79 16.98 -37.64
CA SER A 415 56.15 18.38 -37.92
C SER A 415 54.94 19.34 -37.95
N SER A 416 55.27 20.64 -37.79
CA SER A 416 54.56 21.86 -38.21
C SER A 416 53.30 22.34 -37.47
N GLU A 417 53.51 23.50 -36.84
CA GLU A 417 52.55 24.52 -36.42
C GLU A 417 51.37 24.70 -37.40
N ILE A 418 50.16 24.44 -36.92
CA ILE A 418 49.01 25.34 -37.08
C ILE A 418 48.35 25.43 -35.72
N ILE A 419 48.42 26.59 -35.09
CA ILE A 419 47.64 26.93 -33.91
C ILE A 419 46.18 27.04 -34.37
N SER A 420 45.41 25.97 -34.18
CA SER A 420 43.94 26.00 -34.21
C SER A 420 43.46 26.27 -32.80
N LEU A 421 43.19 27.54 -32.50
CA LEU A 421 42.56 28.04 -31.28
C LEU A 421 41.04 27.76 -31.29
N ASP A 422 40.65 26.51 -31.48
CA ASP A 422 39.28 26.02 -31.33
C ASP A 422 39.32 24.51 -31.09
N SER A 423 39.32 24.07 -29.83
CA SER A 423 38.98 22.69 -29.47
C SER A 423 38.33 22.61 -28.08
N ASP A 424 37.30 23.42 -27.85
CA ASP A 424 36.30 23.16 -26.79
C ASP A 424 35.15 22.26 -27.35
N GLU A 425 35.41 21.51 -28.43
CA GLU A 425 34.43 20.74 -29.20
C GLU A 425 34.32 19.24 -28.80
N GLU A 426 34.17 18.84 -27.52
CA GLU A 426 34.00 17.40 -27.20
C GLU A 426 32.98 17.04 -26.08
N ASP A 427 31.89 17.81 -25.92
CA ASP A 427 30.97 17.62 -24.77
C ASP A 427 29.63 16.90 -25.04
N PHE A 428 29.29 16.47 -26.27
CA PHE A 428 27.99 15.81 -26.52
C PHE A 428 28.06 14.66 -27.54
N GLU A 429 27.77 13.45 -27.07
CA GLU A 429 27.50 12.29 -27.94
C GLU A 429 26.00 12.24 -28.28
N ARG A 430 25.67 12.09 -29.56
CA ARG A 430 24.29 11.85 -30.00
C ARG A 430 23.76 10.57 -29.33
N LYS A 431 22.75 10.73 -28.48
CA LYS A 431 22.04 9.61 -27.83
C LYS A 431 21.09 8.94 -28.81
N ASP A 432 20.79 7.67 -28.56
CA ASP A 432 19.84 6.86 -29.35
C ASP A 432 18.48 7.58 -29.51
N GLU A 433 17.85 7.38 -30.66
CA GLU A 433 16.58 8.01 -31.02
C GLU A 433 15.45 7.60 -30.06
N CYS A 434 15.43 6.36 -29.57
CA CYS A 434 14.45 5.86 -28.61
C CYS A 434 14.59 6.54 -27.24
N VAL A 435 15.83 6.78 -26.79
CA VAL A 435 16.11 7.49 -25.54
C VAL A 435 15.68 8.95 -25.67
N THR A 436 16.01 9.58 -26.79
CA THR A 436 15.64 10.97 -27.06
C THR A 436 14.12 11.13 -27.11
N ARG A 437 13.38 10.25 -27.80
CA ARG A 437 11.90 10.26 -27.81
C ARG A 437 11.31 10.12 -26.42
N TRP A 438 11.80 9.19 -25.60
CA TRP A 438 11.29 9.03 -24.24
C TRP A 438 11.55 10.27 -23.36
N TYR A 439 12.76 10.85 -23.43
CA TYR A 439 13.06 12.10 -22.71
C TYR A 439 12.17 13.25 -23.18
N SER A 440 11.88 13.35 -24.49
CA SER A 440 10.92 14.32 -25.03
C SER A 440 9.52 14.12 -24.43
N ASP A 441 9.00 12.89 -24.41
CA ASP A 441 7.66 12.62 -23.90
C ASP A 441 7.57 12.80 -22.37
N PHE A 442 8.63 12.45 -21.65
CA PHE A 442 8.73 12.67 -20.21
C PHE A 442 8.81 14.17 -19.86
N LEU A 443 9.56 14.96 -20.62
CA LEU A 443 9.63 16.41 -20.45
C LEU A 443 8.31 17.10 -20.87
N LYS A 444 7.61 16.63 -21.90
CA LYS A 444 6.25 17.08 -22.24
C LYS A 444 5.27 16.85 -21.09
N ALA A 445 5.34 15.69 -20.43
CA ALA A 445 4.50 15.41 -19.26
C ALA A 445 4.79 16.39 -18.11
N LEU A 446 6.07 16.72 -17.89
CA LEU A 446 6.50 17.73 -16.90
C LEU A 446 6.09 19.15 -17.29
N GLU A 447 6.15 19.51 -18.58
CA GLU A 447 5.68 20.79 -19.12
C GLU A 447 4.18 20.96 -18.90
N ASN A 448 3.38 19.94 -19.23
CA ASN A 448 1.92 19.95 -19.05
C ASN A 448 1.53 20.09 -17.57
N GLN A 449 2.28 19.48 -16.64
CA GLN A 449 1.97 19.53 -15.21
C GLN A 449 2.55 20.78 -14.52
N TYR A 450 3.73 21.26 -14.92
CA TYR A 450 4.47 22.34 -14.25
C TYR A 450 5.05 23.37 -15.25
N PRO A 451 4.20 24.08 -16.02
CA PRO A 451 4.64 24.91 -17.14
C PRO A 451 5.55 26.07 -16.70
N ALA A 452 5.22 26.78 -15.62
CA ALA A 452 6.02 27.92 -15.15
C ALA A 452 7.39 27.52 -14.57
N ALA A 453 7.50 26.32 -13.97
CA ALA A 453 8.77 25.77 -13.52
C ALA A 453 9.65 25.38 -14.71
N PHE A 454 9.05 24.68 -15.69
CA PHE A 454 9.71 24.27 -16.93
C PHE A 454 10.27 25.45 -17.71
N ASP A 455 9.44 26.47 -17.93
CA ASP A 455 9.79 27.71 -18.62
C ASP A 455 11.01 28.40 -18.00
N ARG A 456 11.07 28.47 -16.66
CA ARG A 456 12.18 29.09 -15.96
C ARG A 456 13.46 28.30 -16.11
N VAL A 457 13.39 26.96 -16.11
CA VAL A 457 14.56 26.10 -16.34
C VAL A 457 15.04 26.24 -17.78
N VAL A 458 14.15 26.16 -18.78
CA VAL A 458 14.51 26.31 -20.19
C VAL A 458 15.08 27.69 -20.48
N LYS A 459 14.46 28.78 -19.98
CA LYS A 459 14.99 30.16 -20.12
C LYS A 459 16.36 30.31 -19.50
N ARG A 460 16.61 29.69 -18.34
CA ARG A 460 17.93 29.68 -17.68
C ARG A 460 18.97 28.93 -18.52
N THR A 461 18.62 27.77 -19.08
CA THR A 461 19.52 26.97 -19.92
C THR A 461 19.82 27.65 -21.26
N MET A 462 18.85 28.38 -21.83
CA MET A 462 19.01 29.11 -23.09
C MET A 462 19.74 30.46 -22.93
N ARG A 463 19.65 31.12 -21.77
CA ARG A 463 20.32 32.41 -21.49
C ARG A 463 21.66 32.27 -20.75
N GLY A 464 21.94 31.14 -20.10
CA GLY A 464 23.17 30.94 -19.32
C GLY A 464 24.41 30.64 -20.18
N HIS A 465 25.60 30.67 -19.57
CA HIS A 465 26.89 30.28 -20.15
C HIS A 465 27.00 28.77 -20.43
N PHE A 466 26.02 28.17 -21.10
CA PHE A 466 26.05 26.75 -21.51
C PHE A 466 26.66 26.61 -22.91
N SER A 467 27.43 25.52 -23.13
CA SER A 467 28.08 25.23 -24.41
C SER A 467 27.08 25.09 -25.56
N GLN A 468 27.50 25.39 -26.79
CA GLN A 468 26.68 25.30 -28.00
C GLN A 468 26.06 23.89 -28.15
N ASN A 469 26.78 22.85 -27.72
CA ASN A 469 26.35 21.46 -27.71
C ASN A 469 25.20 21.17 -26.75
N LYS A 470 25.19 21.74 -25.54
CA LYS A 470 24.04 21.60 -24.61
C LYS A 470 22.79 22.28 -25.14
N ARG A 471 22.94 23.42 -25.83
CA ARG A 471 21.83 24.10 -26.52
C ARG A 471 21.30 23.25 -27.68
N ASN A 472 22.16 22.62 -28.46
CA ASN A 472 21.74 21.71 -29.54
C ASN A 472 21.11 20.41 -29.01
N ALA A 473 21.61 19.87 -27.90
CA ALA A 473 21.03 18.72 -27.19
C ALA A 473 19.62 19.04 -26.66
N LEU A 474 19.47 20.22 -26.05
CA LEU A 474 18.18 20.73 -25.61
C LEU A 474 17.23 20.90 -26.82
N ARG A 475 17.70 21.45 -27.94
CA ARG A 475 16.93 21.57 -29.19
C ARG A 475 16.49 20.22 -29.75
N ASN A 476 17.32 19.17 -29.64
CA ASN A 476 16.98 17.84 -30.12
C ASN A 476 15.89 17.18 -29.26
N VAL A 477 15.98 17.29 -27.93
CA VAL A 477 14.96 16.74 -27.00
C VAL A 477 13.69 17.57 -27.00
N LEU A 478 13.81 18.89 -27.14
CA LEU A 478 12.69 19.79 -27.37
C LEU A 478 12.31 19.87 -28.86
N GLY A 479 12.78 18.95 -29.71
CA GLY A 479 12.54 18.99 -31.16
C GLY A 479 11.04 19.02 -31.52
N PHE A 480 10.16 18.56 -30.64
CA PHE A 480 8.71 18.71 -30.78
C PHE A 480 8.24 20.18 -30.73
N LEU A 481 8.92 21.05 -29.99
CA LEU A 481 8.68 22.50 -29.99
C LEU A 481 9.26 23.18 -31.24
N MET A 482 10.30 22.61 -31.87
CA MET A 482 11.00 23.21 -33.01
C MET A 482 10.63 22.64 -34.39
N GLN A 483 9.98 21.48 -34.48
CA GLN A 483 9.37 21.02 -35.74
C GLN A 483 8.14 21.84 -36.14
N ALA A 484 7.64 22.68 -35.24
CA ALA A 484 6.58 23.66 -35.49
C ALA A 484 7.09 24.98 -36.14
N SER A 485 8.40 25.17 -36.31
CA SER A 485 8.97 26.47 -36.73
C SER A 485 9.55 26.46 -38.15
N TYR A 486 8.70 26.35 -39.18
CA TYR A 486 9.03 26.77 -40.56
C TYR A 486 7.76 27.16 -41.36
N SER A 487 7.22 28.38 -41.13
CA SER A 487 6.61 29.28 -42.15
C SER A 487 5.86 30.46 -41.50
N GLU A 488 6.37 31.70 -41.61
CA GLU A 488 6.03 32.88 -40.78
C GLU A 488 4.55 33.34 -40.72
N GLN A 489 3.64 32.83 -41.56
CA GLN A 489 2.22 33.21 -41.51
C GLN A 489 1.31 32.12 -40.92
N ASP A 490 1.59 30.84 -41.16
CA ASP A 490 0.87 29.72 -40.53
C ASP A 490 1.43 29.38 -39.13
N THR A 491 2.69 29.75 -38.86
CA THR A 491 3.36 29.55 -37.56
C THR A 491 2.64 30.30 -36.43
N ASN A 492 2.13 31.51 -36.70
CA ASN A 492 1.41 32.31 -35.69
C ASN A 492 0.07 31.66 -35.30
N VAL A 493 -0.63 31.04 -36.25
CA VAL A 493 -1.92 30.37 -35.96
C VAL A 493 -1.67 29.09 -35.15
N PHE A 494 -0.65 28.31 -35.52
CA PHE A 494 -0.28 27.12 -34.77
C PHE A 494 0.23 27.45 -33.35
N GLU A 495 1.12 28.43 -33.19
CA GLU A 495 1.56 28.88 -31.86
C GLU A 495 0.39 29.38 -31.01
N ASN A 496 -0.55 30.13 -31.61
CA ASN A 496 -1.73 30.61 -30.90
C ASN A 496 -2.72 29.48 -30.55
N LEU A 497 -2.79 28.39 -31.32
CA LEU A 497 -3.62 27.22 -31.01
C LEU A 497 -3.17 26.47 -29.74
N PHE A 498 -1.87 26.50 -29.44
CA PHE A 498 -1.27 25.82 -28.28
C PHE A 498 -0.84 26.79 -27.17
N HIS A 499 -1.15 28.08 -27.31
CA HIS A 499 -0.78 29.11 -26.34
C HIS A 499 -1.53 28.95 -24.99
N TYR A 500 -0.87 29.28 -23.88
CA TYR A 500 -1.49 29.19 -22.53
C TYR A 500 -2.69 30.13 -22.38
N ASP A 501 -2.62 31.30 -23.01
CA ASP A 501 -3.68 32.30 -23.06
C ASP A 501 -4.91 31.77 -23.80
N VAL A 502 -6.08 31.89 -23.17
CA VAL A 502 -7.35 31.37 -23.68
C VAL A 502 -7.80 32.17 -24.90
N ASP A 503 -7.69 33.50 -24.84
CA ASP A 503 -8.20 34.38 -25.89
C ASP A 503 -7.46 34.15 -27.22
N ARG A 504 -6.14 33.92 -27.14
CA ARG A 504 -5.31 33.58 -28.31
C ARG A 504 -5.71 32.24 -28.93
N ARG A 505 -6.03 31.23 -28.12
CA ARG A 505 -6.53 29.93 -28.61
C ARG A 505 -7.89 30.07 -29.25
N VAL A 506 -8.80 30.84 -28.64
CA VAL A 506 -10.13 31.12 -29.16
C VAL A 506 -10.05 31.83 -30.52
N ASP A 507 -9.20 32.85 -30.64
CA ASP A 507 -9.04 33.61 -31.89
C ASP A 507 -8.39 32.77 -33.01
N ALA A 508 -7.43 31.91 -32.66
CA ALA A 508 -6.81 30.99 -33.62
C ALA A 508 -7.80 29.94 -34.13
N VAL A 509 -8.61 29.35 -33.24
CA VAL A 509 -9.70 28.44 -33.64
C VAL A 509 -10.74 29.17 -34.47
N ARG A 510 -11.15 30.38 -34.08
CA ARG A 510 -12.13 31.19 -34.82
C ARG A 510 -11.64 31.47 -36.24
N TYR A 511 -10.37 31.84 -36.41
CA TYR A 511 -9.76 32.07 -37.71
C TYR A 511 -9.76 30.80 -38.59
N LEU A 512 -9.45 29.64 -38.01
CA LEU A 512 -9.46 28.36 -38.74
C LEU A 512 -10.87 27.91 -39.12
N VAL A 513 -11.85 28.09 -38.25
CA VAL A 513 -13.26 27.75 -38.51
C VAL A 513 -13.83 28.62 -39.63
N GLN A 514 -13.52 29.93 -39.64
CA GLN A 514 -13.97 30.86 -40.70
C GLN A 514 -13.33 30.57 -42.06
N ASN A 515 -12.09 30.06 -42.09
CA ASN A 515 -11.35 29.78 -43.32
C ASN A 515 -11.33 28.29 -43.69
N PHE A 516 -12.14 27.46 -43.02
CA PHE A 516 -12.09 26.00 -43.11
C PHE A 516 -12.19 25.47 -44.55
N GLN A 517 -13.11 26.03 -45.34
CA GLN A 517 -13.35 25.64 -46.72
C GLN A 517 -12.21 26.07 -47.67
N ASN A 518 -11.55 27.20 -47.38
CA ASN A 518 -10.42 27.70 -48.15
C ASN A 518 -9.12 26.90 -47.89
N ILE A 519 -8.95 26.42 -46.66
CA ILE A 519 -7.81 25.58 -46.24
C ILE A 519 -7.94 24.17 -46.83
N SER A 520 -9.17 23.66 -46.98
CA SER A 520 -9.42 22.33 -47.58
C SER A 520 -9.07 22.22 -49.08
N LEU A 521 -8.81 23.34 -49.76
CA LEU A 521 -8.60 23.41 -51.22
C LEU A 521 -7.12 23.57 -51.64
N LYS A 522 -6.17 23.71 -50.70
CA LYS A 522 -4.73 23.89 -50.99
C LYS A 522 -3.87 22.80 -50.33
N GLY A 523 -3.25 21.92 -51.13
CA GLY A 523 -1.97 21.22 -50.88
C GLY A 523 -1.78 20.30 -49.64
N GLU A 524 -1.41 19.04 -49.91
CA GLU A 524 -1.43 17.81 -49.08
C GLU A 524 -0.41 17.69 -47.92
N GLY A 525 -0.03 18.76 -47.18
CA GLY A 525 0.96 18.65 -46.10
C GLY A 525 0.69 19.49 -44.84
N ASN A 526 0.85 20.81 -44.93
CA ASN A 526 0.64 21.73 -43.79
C ASN A 526 -0.82 21.80 -43.34
N CYS A 527 -1.75 21.60 -44.27
CA CYS A 527 -3.18 21.58 -43.98
C CYS A 527 -3.58 20.37 -43.12
N ASP A 528 -2.87 19.25 -43.21
CA ASP A 528 -3.17 18.07 -42.39
C ASP A 528 -2.69 18.25 -40.94
N LEU A 529 -1.55 18.92 -40.73
CA LEU A 529 -1.09 19.32 -39.40
C LEU A 529 -2.05 20.29 -38.69
N LEU A 530 -2.62 21.25 -39.43
CA LEU A 530 -3.63 22.18 -38.90
C LEU A 530 -4.97 21.47 -38.61
N LYS A 531 -5.36 20.50 -39.44
CA LYS A 531 -6.54 19.65 -39.18
C LYS A 531 -6.34 18.78 -37.95
N ASP A 532 -5.15 18.19 -37.79
CA ASP A 532 -4.77 17.42 -36.60
C ASP A 532 -4.76 18.30 -35.34
N SER A 533 -4.28 19.54 -35.46
CA SER A 533 -4.32 20.52 -34.36
C SER A 533 -5.74 20.88 -33.95
N LEU A 534 -6.64 21.10 -34.91
CA LEU A 534 -8.07 21.38 -34.64
C LEU A 534 -8.75 20.17 -33.99
N LYS A 535 -8.39 18.96 -34.42
CA LYS A 535 -8.82 17.68 -33.85
C LYS A 535 -8.34 17.50 -32.40
N GLU A 536 -7.17 18.01 -32.05
CA GLU A 536 -6.69 18.06 -30.66
C GLU A 536 -7.44 19.09 -29.81
N ARG A 537 -7.85 20.23 -30.38
CA ARG A 537 -8.62 21.26 -29.64
C ARG A 537 -10.01 20.82 -29.19
N LEU A 538 -10.59 19.74 -29.75
CA LEU A 538 -11.80 19.12 -29.20
C LEU A 538 -11.60 18.52 -27.80
N GLU A 539 -10.35 18.29 -27.39
CA GLU A 539 -10.00 17.80 -26.06
C GLU A 539 -9.52 18.92 -25.11
N ASP A 540 -9.67 20.20 -25.49
CA ASP A 540 -9.26 21.37 -24.69
C ASP A 540 -10.00 21.46 -23.34
N ASP A 541 -9.41 22.14 -22.37
CA ASP A 541 -9.95 22.32 -21.02
C ASP A 541 -10.80 23.58 -20.88
N ASN A 542 -10.79 24.49 -21.85
CA ASN A 542 -11.62 25.68 -21.86
C ASN A 542 -12.89 25.49 -22.73
N CYS A 543 -14.03 25.94 -22.21
CA CYS A 543 -15.32 25.86 -22.89
C CYS A 543 -15.36 26.74 -24.16
N ASP A 544 -14.83 27.95 -24.14
CA ASP A 544 -14.92 28.91 -25.25
C ASP A 544 -14.19 28.40 -26.49
N VAL A 545 -13.05 27.74 -26.31
CA VAL A 545 -12.27 27.12 -27.41
C VAL A 545 -13.09 26.02 -28.09
N ILE A 546 -13.69 25.11 -27.32
CA ILE A 546 -14.53 24.03 -27.86
C ILE A 546 -15.81 24.58 -28.48
N ALA A 547 -16.39 25.63 -27.90
CA ALA A 547 -17.59 26.27 -28.42
C ALA A 547 -17.36 26.87 -29.82
N GLU A 548 -16.15 27.37 -30.10
CA GLU A 548 -15.74 27.81 -31.44
C GLU A 548 -15.54 26.63 -32.40
N VAL A 549 -14.88 25.55 -31.98
CA VAL A 549 -14.72 24.34 -32.84
C VAL A 549 -16.08 23.75 -33.23
N LEU A 550 -17.03 23.69 -32.28
CA LEU A 550 -18.38 23.17 -32.48
C LEU A 550 -19.30 24.09 -33.31
N LYS A 551 -18.79 25.20 -33.87
CA LYS A 551 -19.51 25.99 -34.89
C LYS A 551 -19.45 25.34 -36.28
N LEU A 552 -18.51 24.42 -36.51
CA LEU A 552 -18.44 23.63 -37.73
C LEU A 552 -19.66 22.70 -37.85
N ASP A 553 -20.14 22.50 -39.08
CA ASP A 553 -21.27 21.59 -39.33
C ASP A 553 -20.89 20.13 -39.04
N ALA A 554 -21.88 19.30 -38.67
CA ALA A 554 -21.68 17.86 -38.45
C ALA A 554 -21.05 17.17 -39.68
N GLY A 555 -21.38 17.63 -40.90
CA GLY A 555 -20.77 17.11 -42.13
C GLY A 555 -19.30 17.50 -42.32
N GLU A 556 -18.88 18.66 -41.82
CA GLU A 556 -17.49 19.14 -41.89
C GLU A 556 -16.61 18.44 -40.86
N LEU A 557 -17.12 18.27 -39.64
CA LEU A 557 -16.43 17.53 -38.56
C LEU A 557 -16.22 16.05 -38.91
N VAL A 558 -17.20 15.41 -39.55
CA VAL A 558 -17.07 14.03 -40.01
C VAL A 558 -16.01 13.89 -41.10
N LYS A 559 -15.88 14.87 -42.01
CA LYS A 559 -14.83 14.89 -43.04
C LYS A 559 -13.44 15.12 -42.45
N LEU A 560 -13.31 15.88 -41.37
CA LEU A 560 -12.03 16.20 -40.74
C LEU A 560 -11.48 15.07 -39.88
N ILE A 561 -12.34 14.44 -39.07
CA ILE A 561 -11.91 13.53 -37.99
C ILE A 561 -12.22 12.07 -38.33
N GLY A 562 -13.20 11.83 -39.20
CA GLY A 562 -13.79 10.51 -39.38
C GLY A 562 -14.80 10.19 -38.28
N LYS A 563 -15.76 9.30 -38.59
CA LYS A 563 -16.93 9.07 -37.75
C LYS A 563 -16.59 8.45 -36.38
N ASP A 564 -15.76 7.40 -36.35
CA ASP A 564 -15.48 6.64 -35.12
C ASP A 564 -14.57 7.41 -34.15
N GLU A 565 -13.59 8.15 -34.68
CA GLU A 565 -12.70 8.97 -33.85
C GLU A 565 -13.42 10.19 -33.28
N LEU A 566 -14.34 10.80 -34.04
CA LEU A 566 -15.19 11.87 -33.56
C LEU A 566 -16.08 11.39 -32.41
N ILE A 567 -16.73 10.23 -32.53
CA ILE A 567 -17.54 9.66 -31.44
C ILE A 567 -16.69 9.45 -30.17
N THR A 568 -15.47 8.94 -30.32
CA THR A 568 -14.56 8.72 -29.18
C THR A 568 -14.21 10.04 -28.45
N LYS A 569 -13.95 11.11 -29.21
CA LYS A 569 -13.70 12.45 -28.65
C LYS A 569 -14.94 13.05 -28.00
N LEU A 570 -16.12 12.88 -28.60
CA LEU A 570 -17.39 13.35 -28.03
C LEU A 570 -17.79 12.59 -26.75
N VAL A 571 -17.45 11.31 -26.62
CA VAL A 571 -17.62 10.55 -25.37
C VAL A 571 -16.72 11.12 -24.25
N LYS A 572 -15.48 11.53 -24.56
CA LYS A 572 -14.64 12.22 -23.56
C LYS A 572 -15.22 13.57 -23.17
N LEU A 573 -15.73 14.32 -24.15
CA LEU A 573 -16.35 15.63 -23.91
C LEU A 573 -17.63 15.51 -23.08
N SER A 574 -18.46 14.48 -23.32
CA SER A 574 -19.66 14.24 -22.50
C SER A 574 -19.31 14.00 -21.03
N LEU A 575 -18.22 13.28 -20.76
CA LEU A 575 -17.71 13.11 -19.40
C LEU A 575 -17.23 14.43 -18.78
N LYS A 576 -16.62 15.35 -19.56
CA LYS A 576 -16.27 16.69 -19.07
C LYS A 576 -17.54 17.49 -18.71
N CYS A 577 -18.56 17.46 -19.55
CA CYS A 577 -19.84 18.14 -19.31
C CYS A 577 -20.57 17.61 -18.07
N LEU A 578 -20.57 16.29 -17.84
CA LEU A 578 -21.22 15.66 -16.68
C LEU A 578 -20.52 15.96 -15.36
N ARG A 579 -19.21 16.29 -15.39
CA ARG A 579 -18.45 16.65 -14.18
C ARG A 579 -18.80 18.05 -13.68
N ASP A 580 -19.11 18.96 -14.58
CA ASP A 580 -19.39 20.37 -14.27
C ASP A 580 -20.48 20.92 -15.20
N THR A 581 -21.73 20.64 -14.85
CA THR A 581 -22.90 21.03 -15.65
C THR A 581 -23.03 22.55 -15.82
N THR A 582 -22.56 23.33 -14.83
CA THR A 582 -22.58 24.79 -14.86
C THR A 582 -21.57 25.39 -15.83
N ARG A 583 -20.33 24.88 -15.85
CA ARG A 583 -19.27 25.42 -16.72
C ARG A 583 -19.49 25.09 -18.19
N TRP A 584 -20.13 23.95 -18.47
CA TRP A 584 -20.35 23.43 -19.83
C TRP A 584 -21.78 23.62 -20.35
N GLU A 585 -22.59 24.46 -19.70
CA GLU A 585 -24.00 24.68 -20.05
C GLU A 585 -24.19 25.10 -21.52
N GLY A 586 -23.35 26.01 -22.03
CA GLY A 586 -23.44 26.49 -23.42
C GLY A 586 -23.03 25.47 -24.50
N ILE A 587 -22.34 24.39 -24.12
CA ILE A 587 -21.76 23.40 -25.04
C ILE A 587 -22.58 22.11 -25.03
N THR A 588 -23.11 21.73 -23.87
CA THR A 588 -23.86 20.48 -23.68
C THR A 588 -25.03 20.31 -24.67
N PRO A 589 -25.85 21.35 -24.96
CA PRO A 589 -26.89 21.27 -25.98
C PRO A 589 -26.36 21.02 -27.40
N LYS A 590 -25.23 21.64 -27.76
CA LYS A 590 -24.58 21.47 -29.07
C LYS A 590 -24.00 20.06 -29.22
N LEU A 591 -23.38 19.56 -28.16
CA LEU A 591 -22.86 18.19 -28.08
C LEU A 591 -23.98 17.16 -28.29
N ILE A 592 -25.12 17.33 -27.62
CA ILE A 592 -26.27 16.41 -27.75
C ILE A 592 -26.81 16.43 -29.18
N ASN A 593 -26.95 17.61 -29.79
CA ASN A 593 -27.40 17.71 -31.18
C ASN A 593 -26.42 17.03 -32.15
N LEU A 594 -25.11 17.17 -31.94
CA LEU A 594 -24.08 16.52 -32.77
C LEU A 594 -24.07 14.99 -32.60
N LEU A 595 -24.16 14.48 -31.37
CA LEU A 595 -24.24 13.04 -31.08
C LEU A 595 -25.53 12.41 -31.63
N THR A 596 -26.61 13.18 -31.71
CA THR A 596 -27.93 12.72 -32.22
C THR A 596 -28.18 13.08 -33.68
N ASP A 597 -27.16 13.54 -34.42
CA ASP A 597 -27.28 13.82 -35.86
C ASP A 597 -27.19 12.54 -36.71
N LYS A 598 -28.15 12.37 -37.62
CA LYS A 598 -28.25 11.23 -38.54
C LYS A 598 -26.98 10.98 -39.36
N ARG A 599 -26.22 12.03 -39.67
CA ARG A 599 -24.96 11.94 -40.44
C ARG A 599 -23.83 11.27 -39.65
N LEU A 600 -23.86 11.36 -38.32
CA LEU A 600 -22.84 10.79 -37.43
C LEU A 600 -23.15 9.35 -37.02
N TYR A 601 -24.39 9.08 -36.59
CA TYR A 601 -24.78 7.75 -36.10
C TYR A 601 -25.16 6.74 -37.21
N SER A 602 -25.40 7.19 -38.45
CA SER A 602 -25.65 6.26 -39.57
C SER A 602 -24.34 5.60 -40.03
N GLY A 603 -24.25 4.28 -39.81
CA GLY A 603 -23.12 3.45 -40.21
C GLY A 603 -21.99 3.34 -39.16
N THR A 604 -22.24 3.72 -37.90
CA THR A 604 -21.33 3.56 -36.76
C THR A 604 -21.96 2.70 -35.65
N ASN A 605 -21.17 2.30 -34.66
CA ASN A 605 -21.67 1.54 -33.52
C ASN A 605 -22.58 2.42 -32.62
N LEU A 606 -23.90 2.23 -32.75
CA LEU A 606 -24.95 2.94 -32.01
C LEU A 606 -24.76 2.87 -30.48
N ASN A 607 -24.17 1.79 -29.97
CA ASN A 607 -23.97 1.61 -28.54
C ASN A 607 -23.00 2.66 -27.97
N LYS A 608 -21.98 3.09 -28.74
CA LYS A 608 -21.04 4.16 -28.32
C LYS A 608 -21.75 5.49 -28.08
N VAL A 609 -22.75 5.79 -28.90
CA VAL A 609 -23.60 6.99 -28.78
C VAL A 609 -24.56 6.85 -27.58
N ILE A 610 -25.15 5.68 -27.38
CA ILE A 610 -26.02 5.40 -26.22
C ILE A 610 -25.25 5.57 -24.91
N ILE A 611 -24.03 5.03 -24.82
CA ILE A 611 -23.15 5.14 -23.64
C ILE A 611 -22.84 6.62 -23.34
N ALA A 612 -22.62 7.45 -24.37
CA ALA A 612 -22.34 8.87 -24.21
C ALA A 612 -23.55 9.67 -23.70
N ILE A 613 -24.75 9.31 -24.14
CA ILE A 613 -26.00 10.05 -23.85
C ILE A 613 -26.65 9.59 -22.53
N TYR A 614 -26.54 8.30 -22.19
CA TYR A 614 -27.25 7.69 -21.07
C TYR A 614 -27.10 8.42 -19.72
N PRO A 615 -25.92 8.90 -19.31
CA PRO A 615 -25.77 9.62 -18.05
C PRO A 615 -26.57 10.93 -17.97
N PHE A 616 -26.83 11.61 -19.10
CA PHE A 616 -27.57 12.87 -19.12
C PHE A 616 -29.08 12.71 -18.84
N LEU A 617 -29.57 11.47 -18.79
CA LEU A 617 -30.97 11.17 -18.45
C LEU A 617 -31.24 11.19 -16.94
N PHE A 618 -30.20 11.21 -16.11
CA PHE A 618 -30.30 11.11 -14.66
C PHE A 618 -29.73 12.36 -13.96
N PRO A 619 -30.43 13.52 -14.04
CA PRO A 619 -30.03 14.70 -13.30
C PRO A 619 -30.18 14.50 -11.78
N ASP A 620 -29.40 15.24 -10.99
CA ASP A 620 -29.59 15.28 -9.53
C ASP A 620 -30.93 15.95 -9.17
N GLU A 621 -31.51 15.61 -8.01
CA GLU A 621 -32.83 16.11 -7.57
C GLU A 621 -32.91 17.66 -7.49
N ASP A 622 -31.77 18.33 -7.29
CA ASP A 622 -31.64 19.79 -7.16
C ASP A 622 -30.96 20.47 -8.38
N ASP A 623 -30.90 19.83 -9.57
CA ASP A 623 -30.21 20.37 -10.76
C ASP A 623 -31.19 20.80 -11.89
N PRO A 624 -31.62 22.07 -11.95
CA PRO A 624 -32.55 22.55 -12.97
C PRO A 624 -31.94 22.57 -14.38
N ILE A 625 -30.62 22.74 -14.49
CA ILE A 625 -29.89 22.72 -15.77
C ILE A 625 -29.84 21.28 -16.29
N GLY A 626 -29.51 20.32 -15.42
CA GLY A 626 -29.56 18.89 -15.72
C GLY A 626 -30.95 18.43 -16.17
N ALA A 627 -32.02 18.92 -15.52
CA ALA A 627 -33.39 18.62 -15.91
C ALA A 627 -33.75 19.16 -17.32
N ALA A 628 -33.27 20.36 -17.67
CA ALA A 628 -33.45 20.93 -19.01
C ALA A 628 -32.69 20.12 -20.07
N ILE A 629 -31.45 19.70 -19.77
CA ILE A 629 -30.63 18.85 -20.63
C ILE A 629 -31.31 17.49 -20.87
N ALA A 630 -31.81 16.84 -19.81
CA ALA A 630 -32.54 15.58 -19.91
C ALA A 630 -33.76 15.76 -20.83
N LYS A 631 -34.55 16.83 -20.67
CA LYS A 631 -35.70 17.14 -21.53
C LYS A 631 -35.28 17.32 -23.00
N GLN A 632 -34.15 17.96 -23.26
CA GLN A 632 -33.61 18.11 -24.62
C GLN A 632 -33.21 16.75 -25.21
N VAL A 633 -32.46 15.92 -24.48
CA VAL A 633 -32.09 14.57 -24.92
C VAL A 633 -33.34 13.77 -25.31
N LEU A 634 -34.38 13.82 -24.48
CA LEU A 634 -35.64 13.14 -24.72
C LEU A 634 -36.42 13.68 -25.93
N ALA A 635 -36.24 14.95 -26.28
CA ALA A 635 -36.90 15.57 -27.42
C ALA A 635 -36.28 15.21 -28.77
N THR A 636 -35.04 14.69 -28.81
CA THR A 636 -34.34 14.35 -30.06
C THR A 636 -35.02 13.21 -30.85
N GLU A 637 -34.91 13.25 -32.18
CA GLU A 637 -35.42 12.18 -33.06
C GLU A 637 -34.75 10.83 -32.78
N PHE A 638 -33.46 10.85 -32.40
CA PHE A 638 -32.71 9.68 -31.97
C PHE A 638 -33.36 9.00 -30.76
N SER A 639 -33.65 9.76 -29.70
CA SER A 639 -34.28 9.22 -28.49
C SER A 639 -35.69 8.67 -28.73
N ARG A 640 -36.47 9.29 -29.63
CA ARG A 640 -37.81 8.80 -30.02
C ARG A 640 -37.72 7.52 -30.86
N LYS A 641 -36.74 7.42 -31.76
CA LYS A 641 -36.56 6.26 -32.64
C LYS A 641 -36.02 5.04 -31.91
N TYR A 642 -35.08 5.23 -31.00
CA TYR A 642 -34.42 4.15 -30.25
C TYR A 642 -34.99 3.94 -28.84
N ASN A 643 -36.10 4.60 -28.49
CA ASN A 643 -36.77 4.51 -27.20
C ASN A 643 -35.80 4.62 -26.00
N VAL A 644 -34.92 5.62 -26.04
CA VAL A 644 -33.91 5.89 -25.00
C VAL A 644 -34.56 6.06 -23.60
N LEU A 645 -35.83 6.47 -23.53
CA LEU A 645 -36.65 6.48 -22.31
C LEU A 645 -36.81 5.10 -21.65
N MET A 646 -36.87 4.02 -22.41
CA MET A 646 -36.94 2.66 -21.85
C MET A 646 -35.61 2.20 -21.22
N LEU A 647 -34.51 2.92 -21.47
CA LEU A 647 -33.25 2.76 -20.72
C LEU A 647 -33.35 3.33 -19.29
N SER A 648 -34.25 4.29 -19.07
CA SER A 648 -34.51 4.92 -17.75
C SER A 648 -35.59 4.22 -16.93
N VAL A 649 -36.44 3.39 -17.56
CA VAL A 649 -37.62 2.77 -16.92
C VAL A 649 -37.67 1.26 -17.18
N ASN A 650 -36.70 0.50 -16.65
CA ASN A 650 -36.79 -0.94 -16.34
C ASN A 650 -37.40 -1.92 -17.38
N LYS A 651 -37.44 -1.58 -18.67
CA LYS A 651 -37.97 -2.44 -19.74
C LYS A 651 -37.10 -2.34 -21.00
N MET A 652 -35.86 -2.84 -20.91
CA MET A 652 -35.01 -3.06 -22.09
C MET A 652 -35.41 -4.37 -22.77
N GLU A 653 -36.30 -4.32 -23.76
CA GLU A 653 -36.57 -5.47 -24.64
C GLU A 653 -35.90 -5.33 -26.02
N ASN A 654 -35.37 -4.14 -26.36
CA ASN A 654 -34.90 -3.81 -27.71
C ASN A 654 -33.39 -3.51 -27.87
N VAL A 655 -32.59 -3.61 -26.79
CA VAL A 655 -31.12 -3.42 -26.86
C VAL A 655 -30.44 -4.76 -26.62
N ASP A 656 -29.59 -5.18 -27.55
CA ASP A 656 -28.81 -6.41 -27.39
C ASP A 656 -27.74 -6.22 -26.30
N CYS A 657 -27.98 -6.84 -25.14
CA CYS A 657 -27.09 -6.82 -23.98
C CYS A 657 -25.70 -7.37 -24.33
N GLN A 658 -25.59 -8.34 -25.24
CA GLN A 658 -24.32 -8.93 -25.62
C GLN A 658 -23.49 -7.95 -26.45
N SER A 659 -24.08 -7.37 -27.50
CA SER A 659 -23.44 -6.31 -28.30
C SER A 659 -23.01 -5.10 -27.46
N LEU A 660 -23.82 -4.72 -26.45
CA LEU A 660 -23.50 -3.63 -25.53
C LEU A 660 -22.31 -3.95 -24.63
N LEU A 661 -22.27 -5.17 -24.09
CA LEU A 661 -21.16 -5.66 -23.27
C LEU A 661 -19.86 -5.71 -24.08
N GLU A 662 -19.90 -6.26 -25.30
CA GLU A 662 -18.76 -6.30 -26.21
C GLU A 662 -18.25 -4.89 -26.56
N THR A 663 -19.17 -3.95 -26.83
CA THR A 663 -18.80 -2.55 -27.11
C THR A 663 -18.15 -1.88 -25.90
N LEU A 664 -18.66 -2.15 -24.69
CA LEU A 664 -18.05 -1.62 -23.47
C LEU A 664 -16.69 -2.25 -23.22
N GLU A 665 -16.52 -3.55 -23.44
CA GLU A 665 -15.22 -4.22 -23.33
C GLU A 665 -14.20 -3.66 -24.34
N GLU A 666 -14.62 -3.37 -25.57
CA GLU A 666 -13.81 -2.70 -26.59
C GLU A 666 -13.42 -1.27 -26.17
N MET A 667 -14.39 -0.47 -25.69
CA MET A 667 -14.15 0.92 -25.27
C MET A 667 -13.27 1.03 -24.01
N LEU A 668 -13.33 0.03 -23.13
CA LEU A 668 -12.62 0.06 -21.85
C LEU A 668 -11.20 -0.52 -21.97
N GLY A 669 -10.94 -1.46 -22.89
CA GLY A 669 -9.62 -2.08 -23.05
C GLY A 669 -9.05 -2.66 -21.74
N THR A 670 -7.73 -2.81 -21.64
CA THR A 670 -7.03 -3.28 -20.42
C THR A 670 -6.60 -2.14 -19.47
N GLY A 671 -7.06 -0.89 -19.72
CA GLY A 671 -6.68 0.31 -18.96
C GLY A 671 -7.47 0.48 -17.64
N THR A 672 -6.85 1.06 -16.61
CA THR A 672 -7.32 1.03 -15.20
C THR A 672 -7.74 2.38 -14.60
N HIS A 673 -8.07 3.40 -15.41
CA HIS A 673 -8.44 4.74 -14.91
C HIS A 673 -9.76 5.27 -15.50
N PHE A 674 -10.90 4.81 -14.95
CA PHE A 674 -12.22 5.36 -15.28
C PHE A 674 -12.69 6.35 -14.21
N HIS A 675 -13.56 7.30 -14.58
CA HIS A 675 -14.22 8.18 -13.61
C HIS A 675 -15.43 7.47 -12.96
N ALA A 676 -15.77 7.80 -11.71
CA ALA A 676 -16.88 7.16 -11.00
C ALA A 676 -18.23 7.28 -11.75
N ILE A 677 -18.48 8.41 -12.42
CA ILE A 677 -19.66 8.63 -13.30
C ILE A 677 -19.72 7.54 -14.38
N GLN A 678 -18.62 7.33 -15.12
CA GLN A 678 -18.54 6.38 -16.21
C GLN A 678 -18.73 4.95 -15.70
N VAL A 679 -18.09 4.59 -14.59
CA VAL A 679 -18.25 3.27 -13.95
C VAL A 679 -19.70 3.03 -13.52
N CYS A 680 -20.31 4.00 -12.83
CA CYS A 680 -21.66 3.86 -12.31
C CYS A 680 -22.69 3.68 -13.43
N PHE A 681 -22.66 4.55 -14.44
CA PHE A 681 -23.63 4.50 -15.53
C PHE A 681 -23.39 3.33 -16.49
N ASN A 682 -22.14 2.92 -16.74
CA ASN A 682 -21.87 1.73 -17.55
C ASN A 682 -22.39 0.47 -16.85
N VAL A 683 -22.16 0.33 -15.54
CA VAL A 683 -22.67 -0.80 -14.75
C VAL A 683 -24.21 -0.78 -14.72
N LEU A 684 -24.83 0.38 -14.51
CA LEU A 684 -26.29 0.52 -14.55
C LEU A 684 -26.86 0.16 -15.92
N LEU A 685 -26.23 0.63 -17.00
CA LEU A 685 -26.68 0.40 -18.37
C LEU A 685 -26.65 -1.09 -18.73
N VAL A 686 -25.54 -1.79 -18.45
CA VAL A 686 -25.41 -3.23 -18.76
C VAL A 686 -26.32 -4.10 -17.90
N THR A 687 -26.48 -3.75 -16.62
CA THR A 687 -27.35 -4.54 -15.73
C THR A 687 -28.83 -4.32 -16.04
N SER A 688 -29.21 -3.10 -16.42
CA SER A 688 -30.57 -2.80 -16.88
C SER A 688 -30.87 -3.30 -18.30
N SER A 689 -29.87 -3.69 -19.10
CA SER A 689 -30.04 -4.30 -20.43
C SER A 689 -30.24 -5.81 -20.41
N LEU A 690 -30.10 -6.47 -19.27
CA LEU A 690 -30.33 -7.92 -19.16
C LEU A 690 -31.76 -8.29 -19.61
N PRO A 691 -31.97 -9.22 -20.55
CA PRO A 691 -33.32 -9.60 -20.97
C PRO A 691 -34.12 -10.24 -19.81
N LYS A 692 -35.45 -10.21 -19.89
CA LYS A 692 -36.29 -11.03 -18.99
C LYS A 692 -36.01 -12.50 -19.30
N GLU A 693 -35.77 -13.31 -18.26
CA GLU A 693 -35.29 -14.70 -18.38
C GLU A 693 -33.90 -14.77 -19.03
N ALA A 694 -32.96 -13.99 -18.49
CA ALA A 694 -31.60 -13.94 -19.01
C ALA A 694 -30.89 -15.30 -18.91
N PRO A 695 -30.19 -15.75 -19.98
CA PRO A 695 -29.35 -16.95 -19.92
C PRO A 695 -28.28 -16.85 -18.83
N LEU A 696 -28.09 -17.93 -18.07
CA LEU A 696 -27.08 -18.01 -17.00
C LEU A 696 -25.66 -17.57 -17.45
N PRO A 697 -25.16 -17.95 -18.65
CA PRO A 697 -23.84 -17.50 -19.11
C PRO A 697 -23.75 -15.99 -19.31
N LEU A 698 -24.81 -15.36 -19.83
CA LEU A 698 -24.86 -13.90 -20.04
C LEU A 698 -24.92 -13.17 -18.70
N ALA A 699 -25.77 -13.62 -17.79
CA ALA A 699 -25.87 -13.07 -16.44
C ALA A 699 -24.54 -13.14 -15.66
N THR A 700 -23.81 -14.25 -15.81
CA THR A 700 -22.48 -14.43 -15.20
C THR A 700 -21.46 -13.45 -15.78
N LYS A 701 -21.40 -13.31 -17.12
CA LYS A 701 -20.52 -12.33 -17.77
C LYS A 701 -20.82 -10.90 -17.32
N VAL A 702 -22.09 -10.53 -17.21
CA VAL A 702 -22.51 -9.19 -16.73
C VAL A 702 -22.08 -8.96 -15.29
N LEU A 703 -22.25 -9.95 -14.40
CA LEU A 703 -21.81 -9.85 -13.02
C LEU A 703 -20.28 -9.72 -12.92
N ASP A 704 -19.53 -10.54 -13.65
CA ASP A 704 -18.07 -10.51 -13.65
C ASP A 704 -17.54 -9.17 -14.20
N PHE A 705 -18.17 -8.64 -15.25
CA PHE A 705 -17.89 -7.30 -15.77
C PHE A 705 -18.14 -6.22 -14.71
N ALA A 706 -19.31 -6.24 -14.06
CA ALA A 706 -19.66 -5.26 -13.04
C ALA A 706 -18.70 -5.32 -11.84
N LEU A 707 -18.34 -6.53 -11.38
CA LEU A 707 -17.39 -6.72 -10.29
C LEU A 707 -15.98 -6.22 -10.66
N ARG A 708 -15.50 -6.50 -11.88
CA ARG A 708 -14.24 -5.96 -12.37
C ARG A 708 -14.22 -4.44 -12.34
N MET A 709 -15.30 -3.81 -12.81
CA MET A 709 -15.43 -2.34 -12.82
C MET A 709 -15.54 -1.73 -11.42
N LEU A 710 -16.22 -2.41 -10.49
CA LEU A 710 -16.39 -1.97 -9.10
C LEU A 710 -15.19 -2.29 -8.20
N SER A 711 -14.32 -3.24 -8.60
CA SER A 711 -13.11 -3.63 -7.85
C SER A 711 -11.97 -2.61 -7.90
N GLY A 712 -12.10 -1.55 -8.72
CA GLY A 712 -11.12 -0.48 -8.85
C GLY A 712 -10.90 0.32 -7.55
N LYS A 713 -9.86 1.16 -7.52
CA LYS A 713 -9.45 2.02 -6.37
C LYS A 713 -10.45 3.15 -6.02
N PHE A 714 -11.76 2.95 -6.23
CA PHE A 714 -12.78 3.98 -5.98
C PHE A 714 -13.13 4.07 -4.48
N LYS A 715 -13.37 5.30 -4.01
CA LYS A 715 -13.92 5.55 -2.67
C LYS A 715 -15.44 5.48 -2.73
N TYR A 716 -16.07 4.87 -1.73
CA TYR A 716 -17.53 4.79 -1.63
C TYR A 716 -18.11 5.87 -0.71
N ALA A 717 -19.24 6.46 -1.08
CA ALA A 717 -19.99 7.40 -0.27
C ALA A 717 -21.18 6.69 0.41
N PRO A 718 -21.46 6.94 1.71
CA PRO A 718 -22.56 6.33 2.45
C PRO A 718 -23.90 6.99 2.11
N SER A 719 -24.24 7.03 0.83
CA SER A 719 -25.48 7.60 0.28
C SER A 719 -25.87 6.85 -0.98
N SER A 720 -27.17 6.81 -1.25
CA SER A 720 -27.78 6.32 -2.50
C SER A 720 -27.87 7.40 -3.58
N SER A 721 -27.51 8.64 -3.27
CA SER A 721 -27.62 9.77 -4.20
C SER A 721 -26.50 9.75 -5.26
N LEU A 722 -26.88 9.99 -6.52
CA LEU A 722 -25.95 10.11 -7.66
C LEU A 722 -25.05 11.36 -7.58
N SER A 723 -25.39 12.32 -6.72
CA SER A 723 -24.59 13.53 -6.47
C SER A 723 -23.15 13.24 -6.01
N CYS A 724 -22.92 12.07 -5.40
CA CYS A 724 -21.59 11.66 -4.98
C CYS A 724 -20.62 11.36 -6.15
N LEU A 725 -21.16 11.07 -7.34
CA LEU A 725 -20.39 10.78 -8.54
C LEU A 725 -19.58 11.99 -9.02
N LYS A 726 -20.10 13.21 -8.82
CA LYS A 726 -19.39 14.47 -9.13
C LYS A 726 -18.08 14.63 -8.32
N LYS A 727 -18.00 14.01 -7.12
CA LYS A 727 -16.80 13.98 -6.26
C LYS A 727 -15.90 12.76 -6.51
N ASN A 728 -16.09 12.07 -7.63
CA ASN A 728 -15.41 10.82 -7.99
C ASN A 728 -15.55 9.72 -6.92
N ARG A 729 -16.74 9.61 -6.30
CA ARG A 729 -17.09 8.55 -5.33
C ARG A 729 -18.28 7.76 -5.84
N LEU A 730 -18.29 6.46 -5.58
CA LEU A 730 -19.41 5.57 -5.94
C LEU A 730 -20.43 5.47 -4.78
N PRO A 731 -21.74 5.38 -5.07
CA PRO A 731 -22.75 5.03 -4.08
C PRO A 731 -22.43 3.68 -3.43
N MET A 732 -22.53 3.58 -2.10
CA MET A 732 -22.25 2.33 -1.40
C MET A 732 -23.21 1.20 -1.81
N ASP A 733 -24.43 1.52 -2.21
CA ASP A 733 -25.49 0.59 -2.61
C ASP A 733 -25.48 0.21 -4.10
N ILE A 734 -24.47 0.63 -4.88
CA ILE A 734 -24.37 0.26 -6.30
C ILE A 734 -24.40 -1.26 -6.54
N HIS A 735 -23.83 -2.04 -5.62
CA HIS A 735 -23.86 -3.50 -5.73
C HIS A 735 -25.28 -4.07 -5.54
N VAL A 736 -26.14 -3.39 -4.78
CA VAL A 736 -27.56 -3.76 -4.62
C VAL A 736 -28.32 -3.54 -5.93
N ILE A 737 -28.01 -2.48 -6.67
CA ILE A 737 -28.62 -2.23 -7.99
C ILE A 737 -28.23 -3.36 -8.97
N VAL A 738 -26.94 -3.70 -9.03
CA VAL A 738 -26.43 -4.78 -9.90
C VAL A 738 -27.09 -6.11 -9.57
N THR A 739 -27.06 -6.47 -8.28
CA THR A 739 -27.63 -7.75 -7.84
C THR A 739 -29.14 -7.76 -7.97
N GLY A 740 -29.84 -6.65 -7.72
CA GLY A 740 -31.29 -6.57 -7.86
C GLY A 740 -31.79 -6.89 -9.27
N PHE A 741 -31.14 -6.35 -10.31
CA PHE A 741 -31.48 -6.69 -11.70
C PHE A 741 -31.23 -8.16 -12.04
N LEU A 742 -30.10 -8.72 -11.56
CA LEU A 742 -29.79 -10.14 -11.73
C LEU A 742 -30.83 -11.01 -11.00
N ILE A 743 -31.16 -10.64 -9.76
CA ILE A 743 -32.15 -11.34 -8.94
C ILE A 743 -33.50 -11.32 -9.65
N ASP A 744 -33.94 -10.20 -10.21
CA ASP A 744 -35.27 -10.08 -10.82
C ASP A 744 -35.38 -10.77 -12.18
N ARG A 745 -34.31 -10.79 -12.98
CA ARG A 745 -34.37 -11.20 -14.39
C ARG A 745 -33.80 -12.59 -14.70
N VAL A 746 -33.03 -13.20 -13.79
CA VAL A 746 -32.49 -14.56 -13.96
C VAL A 746 -33.44 -15.57 -13.31
N GLN A 747 -33.68 -16.69 -14.01
CA GLN A 747 -34.32 -17.86 -13.42
C GLN A 747 -33.25 -18.75 -12.79
N PHE A 748 -33.34 -18.95 -11.47
CA PHE A 748 -32.41 -19.78 -10.72
C PHE A 748 -33.01 -21.17 -10.54
N GLU A 749 -32.23 -22.20 -10.85
CA GLU A 749 -32.59 -23.57 -10.49
C GLU A 749 -32.50 -23.75 -8.97
N THR A 750 -33.59 -24.22 -8.36
CA THR A 750 -33.70 -24.44 -6.90
C THR A 750 -33.55 -25.92 -6.57
N GLY A 751 -32.31 -26.36 -6.34
CA GLY A 751 -31.97 -27.72 -5.88
C GLY A 751 -31.40 -27.73 -4.46
N HIS A 752 -31.07 -28.93 -3.95
CA HIS A 752 -30.29 -29.06 -2.71
C HIS A 752 -28.90 -28.44 -2.91
N LEU A 753 -28.37 -27.82 -1.85
CA LEU A 753 -27.05 -27.18 -1.87
C LEU A 753 -25.96 -28.25 -1.93
N ASP A 754 -25.51 -28.60 -3.12
CA ASP A 754 -24.33 -29.44 -3.32
C ASP A 754 -23.10 -28.56 -3.60
N LEU A 755 -22.32 -28.33 -2.54
CA LEU A 755 -21.08 -27.56 -2.61
C LEU A 755 -19.92 -28.32 -3.27
N THR A 756 -20.06 -29.64 -3.48
CA THR A 756 -19.05 -30.48 -4.14
C THR A 756 -19.18 -30.45 -5.66
N ASN A 757 -20.40 -30.34 -6.19
CA ASN A 757 -20.67 -30.24 -7.62
C ASN A 757 -21.41 -28.94 -7.97
N GLN A 758 -20.66 -27.84 -8.12
CA GLN A 758 -21.24 -26.52 -8.37
C GLN A 758 -21.74 -26.38 -9.81
N THR A 759 -23.05 -26.48 -10.02
CA THR A 759 -23.70 -26.12 -11.29
C THR A 759 -23.52 -24.63 -11.62
N ASN A 760 -23.64 -24.26 -12.89
CA ASN A 760 -23.50 -22.85 -13.31
C ASN A 760 -24.52 -21.93 -12.62
N SER A 761 -25.74 -22.44 -12.35
CA SER A 761 -26.76 -21.74 -11.56
C SER A 761 -26.28 -21.52 -10.11
N LEU A 762 -25.76 -22.56 -9.45
CA LEU A 762 -25.27 -22.49 -8.08
C LEU A 762 -24.05 -21.55 -7.95
N ARG A 763 -23.12 -21.55 -8.92
CA ARG A 763 -21.97 -20.62 -8.94
C ARG A 763 -22.40 -19.16 -8.95
N LEU A 764 -23.39 -18.82 -9.78
CA LEU A 764 -23.93 -17.46 -9.84
C LEU A 764 -24.64 -17.09 -8.53
N GLN A 765 -25.41 -18.01 -7.94
CA GLN A 765 -26.05 -17.82 -6.64
C GLN A 765 -25.02 -17.56 -5.53
N LEU A 766 -23.95 -18.35 -5.48
CA LEU A 766 -22.86 -18.20 -4.50
C LEU A 766 -22.11 -16.87 -4.69
N LYS A 767 -21.82 -16.45 -5.93
CA LYS A 767 -21.19 -15.15 -6.22
C LYS A 767 -22.06 -13.98 -5.74
N ILE A 768 -23.37 -13.99 -6.03
CA ILE A 768 -24.31 -12.95 -5.59
C ILE A 768 -24.43 -12.94 -4.06
N PHE A 769 -24.57 -14.11 -3.44
CA PHE A 769 -24.67 -14.24 -1.99
C PHE A 769 -23.41 -13.72 -1.28
N ALA A 770 -22.23 -14.19 -1.70
CA ALA A 770 -20.95 -13.78 -1.12
C ALA A 770 -20.77 -12.26 -1.16
N LEU A 771 -21.06 -11.64 -2.31
CA LEU A 771 -20.98 -10.19 -2.49
C LEU A 771 -21.89 -9.42 -1.53
N LEU A 772 -23.17 -9.79 -1.46
CA LEU A 772 -24.15 -9.10 -0.62
C LEU A 772 -23.79 -9.22 0.86
N VAL A 773 -23.39 -10.41 1.30
CA VAL A 773 -23.05 -10.70 2.70
C VAL A 773 -21.75 -10.02 3.10
N GLU A 774 -20.72 -10.05 2.26
CA GLU A 774 -19.46 -9.36 2.51
C GLU A 774 -19.68 -7.86 2.70
N ARG A 775 -20.44 -7.22 1.81
CA ARG A 775 -20.74 -5.79 1.91
C ARG A 775 -21.59 -5.46 3.13
N TYR A 776 -22.61 -6.26 3.43
CA TYR A 776 -23.46 -6.06 4.61
C TYR A 776 -22.68 -6.04 5.94
N PHE A 777 -21.74 -6.97 6.11
CA PHE A 777 -20.92 -7.05 7.34
C PHE A 777 -19.73 -6.07 7.36
N SER A 778 -19.34 -5.52 6.21
CA SER A 778 -18.24 -4.53 6.12
C SER A 778 -18.70 -3.09 6.37
N ILE A 779 -20.01 -2.81 6.32
CA ILE A 779 -20.58 -1.48 6.58
C ILE A 779 -20.62 -1.20 8.09
N LYS A 780 -19.99 -0.09 8.51
CA LYS A 780 -20.00 0.40 9.90
C LYS A 780 -21.41 0.78 10.38
N GLU A 781 -21.66 0.69 11.68
CA GLU A 781 -22.99 0.95 12.27
C GLU A 781 -23.50 2.39 12.06
N GLU A 782 -22.59 3.34 11.88
CA GLU A 782 -22.87 4.76 11.57
C GLU A 782 -23.65 4.96 10.25
N HIS A 783 -23.69 3.95 9.37
CA HIS A 783 -24.39 3.99 8.08
C HIS A 783 -25.57 3.01 8.02
N LYS A 784 -26.43 3.04 9.04
CA LYS A 784 -27.57 2.13 9.22
C LYS A 784 -28.54 2.11 8.03
N THR A 785 -28.77 3.24 7.36
CA THR A 785 -29.66 3.35 6.20
C THR A 785 -29.19 2.45 5.05
N VAL A 786 -27.94 2.56 4.62
CA VAL A 786 -27.35 1.72 3.57
C VAL A 786 -27.28 0.25 3.99
N LYS A 787 -26.96 -0.02 5.26
CA LYS A 787 -26.97 -1.39 5.80
C LYS A 787 -28.36 -2.04 5.71
N THR A 788 -29.44 -1.27 5.90
CA THR A 788 -30.81 -1.79 5.74
C THR A 788 -31.16 -2.11 4.29
N VAL A 789 -30.61 -1.38 3.31
CA VAL A 789 -30.81 -1.65 1.88
C VAL A 789 -30.22 -3.01 1.50
N TYR A 790 -28.97 -3.28 1.91
CA TYR A 790 -28.35 -4.59 1.74
C TYR A 790 -29.11 -5.72 2.45
N GLY A 791 -29.59 -5.48 3.67
CA GLY A 791 -30.40 -6.46 4.41
C GLY A 791 -31.71 -6.80 3.69
N LYS A 792 -32.39 -5.82 3.10
CA LYS A 792 -33.60 -6.02 2.29
C LYS A 792 -33.29 -6.83 1.03
N GLU A 793 -32.18 -6.55 0.35
CA GLU A 793 -31.79 -7.28 -0.86
C GLU A 793 -31.41 -8.73 -0.57
N ILE A 794 -30.67 -9.00 0.51
CA ILE A 794 -30.39 -10.38 0.98
C ILE A 794 -31.70 -11.11 1.26
N SER A 795 -32.66 -10.45 1.94
CA SER A 795 -33.97 -11.04 2.20
C SER A 795 -34.74 -11.34 0.92
N LYS A 796 -34.74 -10.41 -0.05
CA LYS A 796 -35.38 -10.58 -1.37
C LYS A 796 -34.76 -11.75 -2.13
N PHE A 797 -33.44 -11.84 -2.16
CA PHE A 797 -32.70 -12.93 -2.80
C PHE A 797 -33.06 -14.30 -2.20
N LEU A 798 -32.98 -14.43 -0.87
CA LEU A 798 -33.31 -15.67 -0.17
C LEU A 798 -34.79 -16.06 -0.34
N LYS A 799 -35.71 -15.09 -0.37
CA LYS A 799 -37.14 -15.34 -0.63
C LYS A 799 -37.39 -15.83 -2.05
N LYS A 800 -36.65 -15.31 -3.02
CA LYS A 800 -36.78 -15.71 -4.43
C LYS A 800 -36.20 -17.10 -4.69
N LEU A 801 -35.05 -17.42 -4.08
CA LEU A 801 -34.46 -18.77 -4.17
C LEU A 801 -35.28 -19.80 -3.39
N TYR A 802 -35.73 -19.45 -2.19
CA TYR A 802 -36.43 -20.35 -1.28
C TYR A 802 -37.66 -19.64 -0.68
N PRO A 803 -38.87 -19.88 -1.23
CA PRO A 803 -40.11 -19.29 -0.70
C PRO A 803 -40.44 -19.73 0.73
N GLU A 804 -40.02 -20.95 1.09
CA GLU A 804 -40.19 -21.52 2.43
C GLU A 804 -39.08 -21.04 3.38
N PRO A 805 -39.40 -20.63 4.63
CA PRO A 805 -38.39 -20.18 5.59
C PRO A 805 -37.43 -21.30 6.02
N GLU A 806 -37.91 -22.55 6.10
CA GLU A 806 -37.11 -23.72 6.49
C GLU A 806 -35.96 -23.96 5.51
N ARG A 807 -36.24 -23.94 4.20
CA ARG A 807 -35.23 -24.07 3.15
C ARG A 807 -34.20 -22.94 3.14
N ARG A 808 -34.57 -21.73 3.59
CA ARG A 808 -33.59 -20.63 3.75
C ARG A 808 -32.59 -20.93 4.85
N VAL A 809 -33.07 -21.47 5.97
CA VAL A 809 -32.21 -21.87 7.09
C VAL A 809 -31.32 -23.04 6.66
N GLU A 810 -31.88 -24.03 5.95
CA GLU A 810 -31.12 -25.15 5.39
C GLU A 810 -30.00 -24.68 4.43
N PHE A 811 -30.30 -23.76 3.52
CA PHE A 811 -29.30 -23.15 2.64
C PHE A 811 -28.17 -22.47 3.41
N LEU A 812 -28.49 -21.70 4.46
CA LEU A 812 -27.48 -21.02 5.29
C LEU A 812 -26.67 -22.00 6.15
N LEU A 813 -27.30 -23.06 6.66
CA LEU A 813 -26.63 -24.13 7.42
C LEU A 813 -25.71 -24.97 6.54
N GLY A 814 -25.99 -25.08 5.24
CA GLY A 814 -25.13 -25.79 4.29
C GLY A 814 -23.70 -25.23 4.18
N PHE A 815 -23.46 -23.98 4.60
CA PHE A 815 -22.11 -23.40 4.70
C PHE A 815 -21.31 -23.93 5.90
N TYR A 816 -21.91 -24.67 6.83
CA TYR A 816 -21.25 -25.23 8.01
C TYR A 816 -20.20 -26.28 7.65
N SER A 817 -20.50 -27.15 6.69
CA SER A 817 -19.59 -28.21 6.22
C SER A 817 -18.68 -27.77 5.08
N ALA A 818 -18.74 -26.52 4.64
CA ALA A 818 -17.97 -26.04 3.48
C ALA A 818 -16.45 -26.12 3.68
N HIS A 819 -15.95 -26.07 4.92
CA HIS A 819 -14.52 -26.25 5.24
C HIS A 819 -14.06 -27.71 5.26
N LEU A 820 -14.99 -28.68 5.22
CA LEU A 820 -14.70 -30.11 5.17
C LEU A 820 -14.63 -30.66 3.74
N ILE A 821 -14.97 -29.83 2.75
CA ILE A 821 -14.88 -30.18 1.34
C ILE A 821 -13.45 -29.89 0.90
N GLU A 822 -12.63 -30.94 0.79
CA GLU A 822 -11.31 -30.85 0.14
C GLU A 822 -11.49 -30.26 -1.27
N ALA A 823 -10.62 -29.34 -1.67
CA ALA A 823 -10.57 -28.85 -3.03
C ALA A 823 -10.27 -30.03 -3.96
N ALA A 824 -11.33 -30.68 -4.47
CA ALA A 824 -11.20 -31.79 -5.39
C ALA A 824 -10.30 -31.36 -6.56
N GLY A 825 -9.24 -32.14 -6.76
CA GLY A 825 -8.22 -31.87 -7.75
C GLY A 825 -8.79 -31.69 -9.16
N ASP A 826 -8.22 -30.69 -9.83
CA ASP A 826 -7.77 -30.75 -11.22
C ASP A 826 -8.76 -30.76 -12.39
N ASP A 827 -10.05 -30.40 -12.24
CA ASP A 827 -10.90 -30.22 -13.45
C ASP A 827 -11.98 -29.10 -13.41
N SER A 828 -11.91 -28.14 -12.47
CA SER A 828 -12.73 -26.91 -12.60
C SER A 828 -12.01 -25.66 -12.12
N LYS A 829 -11.32 -24.97 -13.04
CA LYS A 829 -10.74 -23.62 -12.81
C LYS A 829 -11.77 -22.54 -12.44
N ASP A 830 -13.06 -22.88 -12.40
CA ASP A 830 -14.20 -21.97 -12.19
C ASP A 830 -15.06 -22.29 -10.96
N ALA A 831 -14.64 -23.19 -10.06
CA ALA A 831 -15.36 -23.43 -8.80
C ALA A 831 -15.21 -22.24 -7.83
N VAL A 832 -16.32 -21.77 -7.26
CA VAL A 832 -16.33 -20.67 -6.29
C VAL A 832 -15.80 -21.21 -4.95
N VAL A 833 -14.60 -20.77 -4.57
CA VAL A 833 -14.01 -21.07 -3.25
C VAL A 833 -14.81 -20.36 -2.16
N ILE A 834 -15.22 -21.09 -1.13
CA ILE A 834 -15.98 -20.55 0.01
C ILE A 834 -15.00 -20.20 1.14
N PRO A 835 -14.69 -18.92 1.37
CA PRO A 835 -13.74 -18.53 2.41
C PRO A 835 -14.32 -18.72 3.82
N PRO A 836 -13.50 -18.98 4.85
CA PRO A 836 -13.95 -19.11 6.23
C PRO A 836 -14.77 -17.90 6.72
N GLU A 837 -14.45 -16.70 6.24
CA GLU A 837 -15.18 -15.47 6.55
C GLU A 837 -16.63 -15.51 6.08
N LEU A 838 -16.91 -16.11 4.91
CA LEU A 838 -18.26 -16.25 4.39
C LEU A 838 -19.07 -17.23 5.25
N GLN A 839 -18.45 -18.32 5.73
CA GLN A 839 -19.09 -19.29 6.62
C GLN A 839 -19.51 -18.64 7.94
N VAL A 840 -18.61 -17.87 8.57
CA VAL A 840 -18.91 -17.14 9.81
C VAL A 840 -20.02 -16.11 9.61
N ARG A 841 -20.02 -15.41 8.47
CA ARG A 841 -21.05 -14.41 8.15
C ARG A 841 -22.41 -15.04 7.86
N ALA A 842 -22.45 -16.19 7.19
CA ALA A 842 -23.68 -16.97 7.00
C ALA A 842 -24.27 -17.41 8.36
N PHE A 843 -23.42 -17.87 9.29
CA PHE A 843 -23.85 -18.22 10.65
C PHE A 843 -24.46 -17.03 11.41
N ARG A 844 -23.85 -15.84 11.30
CA ARG A 844 -24.42 -14.63 11.90
C ARG A 844 -25.80 -14.26 11.32
N LEU A 845 -26.04 -14.54 10.05
CA LEU A 845 -27.36 -14.35 9.43
C LEU A 845 -28.38 -15.36 9.94
N VAL A 846 -27.99 -16.63 10.16
CA VAL A 846 -28.87 -17.63 10.80
C VAL A 846 -29.30 -17.16 12.19
N ASN A 847 -28.35 -16.69 13.01
CA ASN A 847 -28.67 -16.15 14.34
C ASN A 847 -29.60 -14.94 14.27
N ALA A 848 -29.41 -14.04 13.31
CA ALA A 848 -30.28 -12.89 13.11
C ALA A 848 -31.70 -13.31 12.68
N MET A 849 -31.84 -14.32 11.82
CA MET A 849 -33.14 -14.86 11.41
C MET A 849 -33.85 -15.56 12.57
N LEU A 850 -33.13 -16.37 13.37
CA LEU A 850 -33.68 -17.03 14.55
C LEU A 850 -34.11 -16.03 15.64
N ALA A 851 -33.35 -14.96 15.84
CA ALA A 851 -33.71 -13.89 16.77
C ALA A 851 -35.00 -13.16 16.35
N GLN A 852 -35.17 -12.87 15.06
CA GLN A 852 -36.41 -12.26 14.53
C GLN A 852 -37.63 -13.17 14.69
N ILE A 853 -37.44 -14.48 14.51
CA ILE A 853 -38.51 -15.48 14.71
C ILE A 853 -38.88 -15.55 16.21
N CYS A 854 -37.90 -15.55 17.11
CA CYS A 854 -38.15 -15.53 18.56
C CYS A 854 -38.87 -14.24 19.02
N GLU A 855 -38.48 -13.07 18.49
CA GLU A 855 -39.17 -11.80 18.77
C GLU A 855 -40.62 -11.77 18.24
N TYR A 856 -40.89 -12.41 17.11
CA TYR A 856 -42.24 -12.54 16.56
C TYR A 856 -43.14 -13.39 17.46
N PHE A 857 -42.66 -14.56 17.91
CA PHE A 857 -43.40 -15.41 18.84
C PHE A 857 -43.57 -14.78 20.23
N LEU A 858 -42.61 -13.98 20.70
CA LEU A 858 -42.74 -13.21 21.94
C LEU A 858 -43.75 -12.06 21.85
N ARG A 859 -43.98 -11.49 20.64
CA ARG A 859 -45.00 -10.45 20.41
C ARG A 859 -46.41 -11.00 20.18
N GLU A 860 -46.55 -12.24 19.71
CA GLU A 860 -47.86 -12.92 19.63
C GLU A 860 -48.29 -13.55 20.97
N ALA A 861 -47.35 -13.75 21.89
CA ALA A 861 -47.59 -14.28 23.24
C ALA A 861 -47.90 -13.21 24.31
N VAL A 862 -47.92 -11.92 23.93
CA VAL A 862 -48.34 -10.76 24.73
C VAL A 862 -49.57 -10.16 24.08
#